data_AF-A0AAN0RG30-F1
#
_entry.id   AF-A0AAN0RG30-F1
#
_cell.length_a   1.000
_cell.length_b   1.000
_cell.length_c   1.000
_cell.angle_alpha   90.00
_cell.angle_beta   90.00
_cell.angle_gamma   90.00
#
_symmetry.space_group_name_H-M   'P 1'
#
loop_
_entity.id
_entity.type
_entity.pdbx_description
1 polymer ?
#
loop_
_entity_poly.entity_id
_entity_poly.type
_entity_poly.pdbx_seq_one_letter_code
_entity_poly.pdbx_strand_id
1 'polypeptide(L)'
;MTSKIIDRRVETGLNITFKPFLVSTMPEFASVVLDQILTATIPLKHGKGGTLIADIALPECQILHTLELLDPTSGRSLFDAPYSLADFYSLEAEEHTVSDGRLTGRFSASAFLADRLLVDLTTENDTIIARGFAIRQKKTARIAHYTFDIPLSLMCRPDEKIITIIRIGGAVIHTPVTITARDIGWLGFVDLVQTGLISGWAIDLTGAGRRVALDLIVNNEVISQIIADDFRPDLQQTGISDGHSAFSFSLTAKPGFKGPSPARVVVSGTEMTLINGSFQATPPSSIRGCFDILHGMSAHGWAVDLDNPKKPVKVEAVCNGNIIGTAEAKLFRGDLLDAGYNNGLCAFKIDIGAQLLDLLGQDVLVRIAGTDQYLIGSPRVAQQNKHILRYLQPHRDVPPAVVPRLKRMMNYRAGPVRLSIVMPVYNTPQDWLIEALNSVRAQWCDNWELLCINDASSEPHVETILRAYAQQDPRIRILRTGNNVGIARATNFGLRAASGQYVTFMDHDDYLEPDAVYHLLKAAGETQADFIYSDEATTDENIASIAEVRGRPAFSHDYYLSHPYIVHMLCLKRELAHQLGGWDESMAISADVDFVLRIIEHARTIAHVPRVLYRWRTHSGSTGHSKKQQVMEATQKAIQAHLDRLKTGATVEEGVWFNQFRINWPKSQGRVLIVIPTKNKADLVKTAVESIERTTPPGVDYRIVVVDHESTEPESQKYFRALAKRHIVMPYQGPFNYSKINNEAVKKHGDDCEFVLFLNNDVEAITDNWIDRMRSLASRQDVGAVGALLLYPDKRVQHAGVIMGFNESADHAFKFVDAYLNDKGRRNLGYNCSLSSVRDYSAVTAACLMMRKSVFDQLGGFEPRFGVGFNDTDLCLRVREANLKVLYDGATVLFHYESATRSQTKQVMHPEDTDYLLQRHAAILKNGDPFYNPNLSYVTQDHVLREDDGCKYFSVRVTEKPVSEITSPVTASPKPARKQKRQPPIAIPA
;
A
#
# COMPACT_ATOMS: atom_id res chain seq x y z
N MET A 1 -47.94 72.53 -5.52
CA MET A 1 -46.75 73.35 -5.14
C MET A 1 -46.64 74.51 -6.10
N THR A 2 -46.10 75.66 -5.67
CA THR A 2 -45.88 76.85 -6.52
C THR A 2 -44.37 77.08 -6.62
N SER A 3 -43.76 76.77 -7.77
CA SER A 3 -42.32 76.98 -8.02
C SER A 3 -42.14 78.17 -8.98
N LYS A 4 -41.12 79.01 -8.73
CA LYS A 4 -40.76 80.15 -9.59
C LYS A 4 -39.69 79.71 -10.57
N ILE A 5 -39.98 79.75 -11.87
CA ILE A 5 -38.98 79.52 -12.93
C ILE A 5 -38.72 80.86 -13.62
N ILE A 6 -37.44 81.26 -13.69
CA ILE A 6 -36.98 82.46 -14.39
C ILE A 6 -36.07 81.99 -15.53
N ASP A 7 -36.67 81.60 -16.65
CA ASP A 7 -35.93 81.45 -17.90
C ASP A 7 -36.75 82.02 -19.06
N ARG A 8 -36.13 82.86 -19.88
CA ARG A 8 -36.77 83.71 -20.91
C ARG A 8 -36.97 82.99 -22.26
N ARG A 9 -36.91 81.66 -22.30
CA ARG A 9 -36.93 80.89 -23.56
C ARG A 9 -38.06 79.87 -23.69
N VAL A 10 -39.02 79.84 -22.77
CA VAL A 10 -40.12 78.84 -22.77
C VAL A 10 -41.46 79.55 -22.95
N GLU A 11 -41.96 79.64 -24.20
CA GLU A 11 -43.24 80.30 -24.49
C GLU A 11 -44.46 79.35 -24.59
N THR A 12 -44.28 78.03 -24.55
CA THR A 12 -45.36 77.07 -24.90
C THR A 12 -45.69 75.97 -23.87
N GLY A 13 -45.03 75.92 -22.70
CA GLY A 13 -45.33 74.99 -21.59
C GLY A 13 -44.11 74.23 -21.05
N LEU A 14 -44.28 73.35 -20.05
CA LEU A 14 -43.23 72.43 -19.56
C LEU A 14 -43.70 70.98 -19.59
N ASN A 15 -42.84 70.07 -20.04
CA ASN A 15 -43.10 68.63 -19.90
C ASN A 15 -42.53 68.15 -18.57
N ILE A 16 -43.41 67.67 -17.68
CA ILE A 16 -43.00 67.07 -16.42
C ILE A 16 -42.99 65.57 -16.59
N THR A 17 -41.84 64.94 -16.37
CA THR A 17 -41.70 63.49 -16.44
C THR A 17 -41.50 62.94 -15.04
N PHE A 18 -42.47 62.14 -14.60
CA PHE A 18 -42.37 61.35 -13.38
C PHE A 18 -41.75 59.98 -13.70
N LYS A 19 -40.60 59.68 -13.11
CA LYS A 19 -39.95 58.38 -13.25
C LYS A 19 -40.27 57.49 -12.04
N PRO A 20 -41.00 56.37 -12.20
CA PRO A 20 -41.14 55.37 -11.15
C PRO A 20 -39.83 54.59 -10.95
N PHE A 21 -39.55 54.17 -9.72
CA PHE A 21 -38.41 53.29 -9.42
C PHE A 21 -38.79 51.83 -9.72
N LEU A 22 -38.16 51.23 -10.72
CA LEU A 22 -38.29 49.81 -11.04
C LEU A 22 -37.44 48.99 -10.05
N VAL A 23 -38.08 48.24 -9.15
CA VAL A 23 -37.42 47.18 -8.38
C VAL A 23 -37.79 45.84 -9.00
N SER A 24 -36.87 45.26 -9.77
CA SER A 24 -37.07 44.02 -10.53
C SER A 24 -37.03 42.73 -9.70
N THR A 25 -37.38 42.76 -8.41
CA THR A 25 -37.19 41.58 -7.52
C THR A 25 -38.41 41.16 -6.70
N MET A 26 -39.63 41.56 -7.08
CA MET A 26 -40.88 41.03 -6.50
C MET A 26 -41.87 40.68 -7.63
N PRO A 27 -42.10 39.38 -7.94
CA PRO A 27 -42.95 38.96 -9.08
C PRO A 27 -44.41 39.42 -8.98
N GLU A 28 -44.88 39.76 -7.79
CA GLU A 28 -46.30 39.93 -7.48
C GLU A 28 -46.87 41.30 -7.89
N PHE A 29 -46.03 42.25 -8.32
CA PHE A 29 -46.44 43.58 -8.79
C PHE A 29 -45.79 44.01 -10.12
N ALA A 30 -45.12 43.08 -10.81
CA ALA A 30 -44.53 43.34 -12.12
C ALA A 30 -45.57 43.79 -13.18
N SER A 31 -46.86 43.54 -12.95
CA SER A 31 -47.95 43.94 -13.86
C SER A 31 -48.61 45.30 -13.55
N VAL A 32 -48.18 46.05 -12.53
CA VAL A 32 -48.90 47.28 -12.10
C VAL A 32 -48.09 48.57 -12.28
N VAL A 33 -46.76 48.52 -12.41
CA VAL A 33 -45.91 49.74 -12.38
C VAL A 33 -45.20 50.04 -13.72
N LEU A 34 -45.41 49.22 -14.75
CA LEU A 34 -44.63 49.32 -16.00
C LEU A 34 -45.14 50.30 -17.06
N ASP A 35 -46.30 50.96 -16.91
CA ASP A 35 -46.91 51.67 -18.06
C ASP A 35 -47.32 53.14 -17.88
N GLN A 36 -46.89 53.84 -16.82
CA GLN A 36 -47.20 55.28 -16.71
C GLN A 36 -46.00 56.13 -16.32
N ILE A 37 -45.09 56.36 -17.28
CA ILE A 37 -44.38 57.65 -17.31
C ILE A 37 -45.46 58.72 -17.54
N LEU A 38 -45.94 59.33 -16.47
CA LEU A 38 -46.85 60.46 -16.54
C LEU A 38 -46.05 61.66 -17.06
N THR A 39 -46.13 61.89 -18.37
CA THR A 39 -45.67 63.13 -18.99
C THR A 39 -46.87 64.05 -19.14
N ALA A 40 -46.90 65.13 -18.35
CA ALA A 40 -47.94 66.16 -18.49
C ALA A 40 -47.31 67.47 -18.95
N THR A 41 -47.88 68.08 -19.98
CA THR A 41 -47.53 69.45 -20.37
C THR A 41 -48.31 70.41 -19.48
N ILE A 42 -47.64 71.06 -18.53
CA ILE A 42 -48.29 72.02 -17.63
C ILE A 42 -48.19 73.43 -18.23
N PRO A 43 -49.32 74.14 -18.41
CA PRO A 43 -49.30 75.51 -18.88
C PRO A 43 -48.67 76.42 -17.81
N LEU A 44 -47.75 77.27 -18.24
CA LEU A 44 -47.10 78.25 -17.38
C LEU A 44 -47.98 79.50 -17.26
N LYS A 45 -48.22 79.95 -16.03
CA LYS A 45 -48.90 81.22 -15.76
C LYS A 45 -47.85 82.32 -15.57
N HIS A 46 -48.09 83.48 -16.17
CA HIS A 46 -47.25 84.66 -15.96
C HIS A 46 -47.56 85.30 -14.60
N GLY A 47 -46.60 85.25 -13.69
CA GLY A 47 -46.59 85.99 -12.44
C GLY A 47 -46.03 87.40 -12.60
N LYS A 48 -46.21 88.25 -11.58
CA LYS A 48 -45.62 89.60 -11.56
C LYS A 48 -44.09 89.55 -11.73
N GLY A 49 -43.53 90.48 -12.52
CA GLY A 49 -42.09 90.61 -12.72
C GLY A 49 -41.46 89.66 -13.74
N GLY A 50 -42.25 89.05 -14.62
CA GLY A 50 -41.74 88.14 -15.67
C GLY A 50 -41.37 86.74 -15.16
N THR A 51 -41.93 86.34 -14.01
CA THR A 51 -41.73 84.99 -13.44
C THR A 51 -42.78 84.05 -14.00
N LEU A 52 -42.39 82.84 -14.42
CA LEU A 52 -43.32 81.79 -14.85
C LEU A 52 -43.61 80.87 -13.65
N ILE A 53 -44.90 80.59 -13.42
CA ILE A 53 -45.39 79.75 -12.32
C ILE A 53 -46.12 78.54 -12.91
N ALA A 54 -45.73 77.34 -12.48
CA ALA A 54 -46.46 76.10 -12.73
C ALA A 54 -47.07 75.58 -11.42
N ASP A 55 -48.38 75.32 -11.43
CA ASP A 55 -49.07 74.62 -10.35
C ASP A 55 -49.05 73.12 -10.67
N ILE A 56 -48.18 72.37 -10.01
CA ILE A 56 -48.07 70.92 -10.19
C ILE A 56 -48.99 70.24 -9.18
N ALA A 57 -50.01 69.54 -9.68
CA ALA A 57 -50.77 68.56 -8.93
C ALA A 57 -50.04 67.21 -9.05
N LEU A 58 -49.57 66.67 -7.93
CA LEU A 58 -48.97 65.33 -7.92
C LEU A 58 -50.12 64.31 -8.00
N PRO A 59 -50.02 63.30 -8.90
CA PRO A 59 -51.01 62.23 -8.93
C PRO A 59 -50.99 61.45 -7.60
N GLU A 60 -52.12 60.85 -7.21
CA GLU A 60 -52.19 59.89 -6.11
C GLU A 60 -51.45 58.60 -6.50
N CYS A 61 -50.12 58.65 -6.57
CA CYS A 61 -49.29 57.54 -7.03
C CYS A 61 -48.46 56.93 -5.89
N GLN A 62 -48.33 55.61 -5.95
CA GLN A 62 -47.41 54.81 -5.15
C GLN A 62 -45.96 55.14 -5.57
N ILE A 63 -45.28 55.92 -4.73
CA ILE A 63 -43.82 56.15 -4.72
C ILE A 63 -43.27 56.79 -6.03
N LEU A 64 -43.20 58.12 -6.06
CA LEU A 64 -42.40 58.89 -7.01
C LEU A 64 -41.10 59.30 -6.32
N HIS A 65 -39.94 58.95 -6.89
CA HIS A 65 -38.63 59.24 -6.27
C HIS A 65 -38.01 60.54 -6.75
N THR A 66 -38.09 60.86 -8.04
CA THR A 66 -37.44 62.05 -8.59
C THR A 66 -38.35 62.84 -9.51
N LEU A 67 -38.32 64.16 -9.39
CA LEU A 67 -38.97 65.10 -10.30
C LEU A 67 -37.96 65.60 -11.34
N GLU A 68 -38.26 65.42 -12.62
CA GLU A 68 -37.47 65.95 -13.73
C GLU A 68 -38.36 66.85 -14.61
N LEU A 69 -37.93 68.11 -14.80
CA LEU A 69 -38.59 69.06 -15.69
C LEU A 69 -37.83 69.11 -17.00
N LEU A 70 -38.50 68.78 -18.10
CA LEU A 70 -37.91 68.75 -19.44
C LEU A 70 -38.41 69.94 -20.27
N ASP A 71 -37.51 70.51 -21.06
CA ASP A 71 -37.88 71.44 -22.12
C ASP A 71 -38.74 70.69 -23.18
N PRO A 72 -39.94 71.18 -23.53
CA PRO A 72 -40.85 70.45 -24.43
C PRO A 72 -40.33 70.28 -25.86
N THR A 73 -39.44 71.16 -26.30
CA THR A 73 -38.94 71.24 -27.68
C THR A 73 -37.67 70.40 -27.86
N SER A 74 -36.79 70.42 -26.86
CA SER A 74 -35.50 69.72 -26.92
C SER A 74 -35.48 68.39 -26.16
N GLY A 75 -36.44 68.15 -25.27
CA GLY A 75 -36.49 66.96 -24.40
C GLY A 75 -35.38 66.89 -23.35
N ARG A 76 -34.56 67.94 -23.20
CA ARG A 76 -33.47 68.00 -22.21
C ARG A 76 -33.97 68.46 -20.84
N SER A 77 -33.32 67.97 -19.79
CA SER A 77 -33.60 68.39 -18.41
C SER A 77 -33.23 69.85 -18.20
N LEU A 78 -34.12 70.58 -17.54
CA LEU A 78 -33.93 71.98 -17.13
C LEU A 78 -33.10 72.11 -15.85
N PHE A 79 -32.79 71.00 -15.17
CA PHE A 79 -31.94 70.97 -13.99
C PHE A 79 -30.73 70.05 -14.20
N ASP A 80 -29.62 70.36 -13.53
CA ASP A 80 -28.37 69.58 -13.61
C ASP A 80 -28.51 68.18 -12.97
N ALA A 81 -29.47 67.99 -12.05
CA ALA A 81 -29.82 66.70 -11.46
C ALA A 81 -31.34 66.65 -11.12
N PRO A 82 -31.97 65.46 -11.13
CA PRO A 82 -33.37 65.32 -10.70
C PRO A 82 -33.53 65.65 -9.20
N TYR A 83 -34.62 66.34 -8.83
CA TYR A 83 -34.92 66.61 -7.42
C TYR A 83 -35.46 65.35 -6.74
N SER A 84 -34.91 64.97 -5.58
CA SER A 84 -35.47 63.90 -4.75
C SER A 84 -36.79 64.35 -4.14
N LEU A 85 -37.86 63.60 -4.35
CA LEU A 85 -39.14 63.88 -3.72
C LEU A 85 -39.11 63.60 -2.20
N ALA A 86 -38.08 62.90 -1.70
CA ALA A 86 -37.83 62.65 -0.29
C ALA A 86 -37.59 63.90 0.55
N ASP A 87 -37.14 64.99 -0.06
CA ASP A 87 -36.89 66.27 0.62
C ASP A 87 -38.20 67.04 0.95
N PHE A 88 -39.35 66.53 0.48
CA PHE A 88 -40.64 67.24 0.55
C PHE A 88 -41.66 66.60 1.50
N TYR A 89 -41.30 65.53 2.22
CA TYR A 89 -42.11 64.93 3.29
C TYR A 89 -41.28 64.69 4.55
N SER A 90 -41.87 64.93 5.72
CA SER A 90 -41.24 64.63 7.01
C SER A 90 -41.53 63.18 7.42
N LEU A 91 -40.48 62.44 7.80
CA LEU A 91 -40.57 61.13 8.46
C LEU A 91 -40.12 61.29 9.92
N GLU A 92 -40.95 60.85 10.86
CA GLU A 92 -40.57 60.73 12.27
C GLU A 92 -40.74 59.27 12.70
N ALA A 93 -39.62 58.63 13.06
CA ALA A 93 -39.68 57.32 13.69
C ALA A 93 -40.21 57.44 15.11
N GLU A 94 -41.17 56.60 15.43
CA GLU A 94 -41.78 56.59 16.75
C GLU A 94 -41.14 55.49 17.61
N GLU A 95 -41.23 54.22 17.18
CA GLU A 95 -40.63 53.07 17.88
C GLU A 95 -40.32 51.93 16.89
N HIS A 96 -39.30 51.14 17.18
CA HIS A 96 -39.01 49.88 16.49
C HIS A 96 -38.41 48.87 17.47
N THR A 97 -38.62 47.59 17.20
CA THR A 97 -38.08 46.47 17.99
C THR A 97 -37.66 45.33 17.07
N VAL A 98 -36.57 44.67 17.42
CA VAL A 98 -36.15 43.42 16.78
C VAL A 98 -36.28 42.31 17.79
N SER A 99 -37.11 41.31 17.47
CA SER A 99 -37.30 40.13 18.31
C SER A 99 -37.79 38.97 17.44
N ASP A 100 -37.38 37.75 17.80
CA ASP A 100 -37.80 36.51 17.14
C ASP A 100 -37.61 36.51 15.62
N GLY A 101 -36.49 37.07 15.16
CA GLY A 101 -36.16 37.16 13.74
C GLY A 101 -37.06 38.11 12.95
N ARG A 102 -37.73 39.05 13.61
CA ARG A 102 -38.60 40.04 12.95
C ARG A 102 -38.27 41.46 13.42
N LEU A 103 -38.23 42.38 12.46
CA LEU A 103 -38.17 43.81 12.69
C LEU A 103 -39.61 44.37 12.62
N THR A 104 -40.12 44.78 13.76
CA THR A 104 -41.40 45.48 13.87
C THR A 104 -41.18 46.94 14.20
N GLY A 105 -42.05 47.81 13.71
CA GLY A 105 -41.94 49.22 14.03
C GLY A 105 -43.07 50.06 13.51
N ARG A 106 -43.05 51.33 13.93
CA ARG A 106 -44.05 52.33 13.59
C ARG A 106 -43.40 53.68 13.33
N PHE A 107 -43.96 54.43 12.38
CA PHE A 107 -43.51 55.77 12.06
C PHE A 107 -44.66 56.66 11.60
N SER A 108 -44.45 57.96 11.73
CA SER A 108 -45.32 59.00 11.20
C SER A 108 -44.72 59.60 9.93
N ALA A 109 -45.58 59.87 8.95
CA ALA A 109 -45.21 60.53 7.71
C ALA A 109 -46.28 61.52 7.24
N SER A 110 -45.96 62.34 6.24
CA SER A 110 -46.94 63.29 5.68
C SER A 110 -48.19 62.56 5.12
N ALA A 111 -49.38 63.10 5.39
CA ALA A 111 -50.67 62.42 5.16
C ALA A 111 -50.99 62.08 3.68
N PHE A 112 -50.29 62.67 2.72
CA PHE A 112 -50.53 62.44 1.29
C PHE A 112 -49.83 61.19 0.74
N LEU A 113 -49.04 60.48 1.54
CA LEU A 113 -48.38 59.24 1.13
C LEU A 113 -49.36 58.06 1.00
N ALA A 114 -48.97 57.10 0.17
CA ALA A 114 -49.75 55.91 -0.17
C ALA A 114 -49.99 54.97 1.03
N ASP A 115 -51.03 54.14 0.94
CA ASP A 115 -51.47 53.23 2.01
C ASP A 115 -50.44 52.15 2.37
N ARG A 116 -49.52 51.85 1.46
CA ARG A 116 -48.39 50.94 1.66
C ARG A 116 -47.11 51.61 1.21
N LEU A 117 -46.07 51.53 2.04
CA LEU A 117 -44.75 52.11 1.77
C LEU A 117 -43.68 51.01 1.84
N LEU A 118 -42.74 50.99 0.89
CA LEU A 118 -41.62 50.06 0.90
C LEU A 118 -40.68 50.41 2.05
N VAL A 119 -40.29 49.40 2.83
CA VAL A 119 -39.32 49.50 3.92
C VAL A 119 -38.14 48.60 3.61
N ASP A 120 -36.95 49.20 3.56
CA ASP A 120 -35.67 48.53 3.38
C ASP A 120 -34.84 48.67 4.66
N LEU A 121 -34.34 47.56 5.17
CA LEU A 121 -33.33 47.54 6.22
C LEU A 121 -31.97 47.36 5.56
N THR A 122 -31.06 48.32 5.75
CA THR A 122 -29.78 48.35 5.04
C THR A 122 -28.59 48.43 6.00
N THR A 123 -27.44 47.85 5.63
CA THR A 123 -26.15 48.11 6.30
C THR A 123 -25.65 49.53 6.04
N GLU A 124 -24.61 49.98 6.74
CA GLU A 124 -23.89 51.24 6.41
C GLU A 124 -23.39 51.32 4.95
N ASN A 125 -23.11 50.19 4.30
CA ASN A 125 -22.70 50.13 2.89
C ASN A 125 -23.88 49.93 1.91
N ASP A 126 -25.11 50.30 2.29
CA ASP A 126 -26.33 50.20 1.49
C ASP A 126 -26.74 48.79 1.00
N THR A 127 -26.19 47.73 1.60
CA THR A 127 -26.63 46.35 1.36
C THR A 127 -27.97 46.10 2.07
N ILE A 128 -28.99 45.65 1.34
CA ILE A 128 -30.32 45.34 1.88
C ILE A 128 -30.28 44.00 2.63
N ILE A 129 -30.61 44.05 3.93
CA ILE A 129 -30.69 42.91 4.84
C ILE A 129 -32.11 42.34 4.91
N ALA A 130 -33.11 43.21 4.90
CA ALA A 130 -34.51 42.82 4.92
C ALA A 130 -35.34 43.84 4.15
N ARG A 131 -36.45 43.40 3.54
CA ARG A 131 -37.34 44.24 2.77
C ARG A 131 -38.79 43.85 3.04
N GLY A 132 -39.65 44.84 3.23
CA GLY A 132 -41.07 44.62 3.46
C GLY A 132 -41.89 45.87 3.20
N PHE A 133 -43.12 45.88 3.71
CA PHE A 133 -44.03 47.01 3.55
C PHE A 133 -44.53 47.51 4.89
N ALA A 134 -44.57 48.83 5.04
CA ALA A 134 -45.31 49.49 6.09
C ALA A 134 -46.73 49.79 5.61
N ILE A 135 -47.70 49.54 6.47
CA ILE A 135 -49.13 49.68 6.19
C ILE A 135 -49.67 50.84 7.01
N ARG A 136 -50.40 51.75 6.35
CA ARG A 136 -51.02 52.91 7.01
C ARG A 136 -52.12 52.45 7.96
N GLN A 137 -51.99 52.83 9.23
CA GLN A 137 -52.97 52.52 10.27
C GLN A 137 -53.99 53.65 10.45
N LYS A 138 -53.54 54.91 10.41
CA LYS A 138 -54.39 56.08 10.66
C LYS A 138 -53.89 57.30 9.89
N LYS A 139 -54.80 58.19 9.48
CA LYS A 139 -54.49 59.44 8.77
C LYS A 139 -55.24 60.62 9.37
N THR A 140 -54.54 61.73 9.59
CA THR A 140 -55.10 63.05 9.91
C THR A 140 -54.96 63.97 8.67
N ALA A 141 -55.41 65.22 8.77
CA ALA A 141 -55.26 66.18 7.66
C ALA A 141 -53.80 66.45 7.26
N ARG A 142 -52.82 66.19 8.13
CA ARG A 142 -51.39 66.49 7.88
C ARG A 142 -50.44 65.30 8.06
N ILE A 143 -50.74 64.36 8.96
CA ILE A 143 -49.86 63.23 9.30
C ILE A 143 -50.61 61.89 9.12
N ALA A 144 -49.91 60.86 8.63
CA ALA A 144 -50.34 59.47 8.59
C ALA A 144 -49.37 58.57 9.37
N HIS A 145 -49.92 57.64 10.16
CA HIS A 145 -49.18 56.67 10.95
C HIS A 145 -49.13 55.33 10.23
N TYR A 146 -47.96 54.70 10.24
CA TYR A 146 -47.67 53.44 9.57
C TYR A 146 -47.09 52.43 10.56
N THR A 147 -47.35 51.16 10.33
CA THR A 147 -46.67 50.06 11.03
C THR A 147 -46.09 49.08 10.02
N PHE A 148 -44.95 48.48 10.34
CA PHE A 148 -44.34 47.40 9.55
C PHE A 148 -43.97 46.24 10.46
N ASP A 149 -43.96 45.05 9.87
CA ASP A 149 -43.51 43.81 10.47
C ASP A 149 -42.79 43.00 9.38
N ILE A 150 -41.47 42.90 9.49
CA ILE A 150 -40.60 42.42 8.42
C ILE A 150 -39.74 41.27 8.96
N PRO A 151 -39.81 40.06 8.37
CA PRO A 151 -38.91 38.98 8.74
C PRO A 151 -37.46 39.33 8.35
N LEU A 152 -36.53 39.05 9.26
CA LEU A 152 -35.10 39.09 9.00
C LEU A 152 -34.68 37.77 8.34
N SER A 153 -33.94 37.84 7.24
CA SER A 153 -33.46 36.67 6.50
C SER A 153 -31.94 36.44 6.63
N LEU A 154 -31.33 36.99 7.68
CA LEU A 154 -29.89 36.98 7.93
C LEU A 154 -29.55 36.27 9.25
N MET A 155 -28.38 35.62 9.33
CA MET A 155 -27.77 35.12 10.57
C MET A 155 -26.53 35.94 10.96
N CYS A 156 -26.31 36.12 12.27
CA CYS A 156 -25.13 36.80 12.82
C CYS A 156 -24.28 35.81 13.65
N ARG A 157 -22.97 36.04 13.75
CA ARG A 157 -22.13 35.33 14.72
C ARG A 157 -22.51 35.72 16.17
N PRO A 158 -22.20 34.90 17.19
CA PRO A 158 -22.62 35.15 18.58
C PRO A 158 -22.21 36.52 19.12
N ASP A 159 -21.02 37.00 18.74
CA ASP A 159 -20.43 38.26 19.24
C ASP A 159 -20.63 39.43 18.26
N GLU A 160 -21.31 39.20 17.12
CA GLU A 160 -21.47 40.18 16.05
C GLU A 160 -22.71 41.04 16.29
N LYS A 161 -22.52 42.36 16.16
CA LYS A 161 -23.60 43.36 16.21
C LYS A 161 -23.70 44.00 14.85
N ILE A 162 -24.82 43.80 14.17
CA ILE A 162 -25.07 44.43 12.87
C ILE A 162 -25.85 45.71 13.11
N ILE A 163 -25.22 46.85 12.81
CA ILE A 163 -25.86 48.16 12.85
C ILE A 163 -26.49 48.40 11.47
N THR A 164 -27.78 48.70 11.47
CA THR A 164 -28.58 48.85 10.25
C THR A 164 -29.39 50.13 10.29
N ILE A 165 -29.80 50.59 9.11
CA ILE A 165 -30.55 51.81 8.89
C ILE A 165 -31.86 51.44 8.20
N ILE A 166 -32.98 51.91 8.75
CA ILE A 166 -34.31 51.76 8.14
C ILE A 166 -34.47 52.85 7.08
N ARG A 167 -34.82 52.45 5.86
CA ARG A 167 -35.14 53.32 4.74
C ARG A 167 -36.59 53.11 4.34
N ILE A 168 -37.36 54.19 4.20
CA ILE A 168 -38.77 54.15 3.76
C ILE A 168 -38.87 54.87 2.43
N GLY A 169 -39.19 54.12 1.37
CA GLY A 169 -39.22 54.68 0.02
C GLY A 169 -37.96 55.49 -0.29
N GLY A 170 -36.78 54.95 0.02
CA GLY A 170 -35.47 55.56 -0.22
C GLY A 170 -34.99 56.57 0.85
N ALA A 171 -35.90 57.16 1.63
CA ALA A 171 -35.55 58.13 2.67
C ALA A 171 -35.02 57.46 3.94
N VAL A 172 -33.95 57.99 4.52
CA VAL A 172 -33.30 57.45 5.73
C VAL A 172 -34.05 57.88 6.99
N ILE A 173 -34.38 56.93 7.85
CA ILE A 173 -34.66 57.19 9.25
C ILE A 173 -33.34 57.12 10.02
N HIS A 174 -32.89 58.23 10.62
CA HIS A 174 -31.63 58.33 11.37
C HIS A 174 -31.68 57.67 12.77
N THR A 175 -32.36 56.54 12.93
CA THR A 175 -32.32 55.74 14.15
C THR A 175 -31.72 54.38 13.83
N PRO A 176 -30.45 54.12 14.18
CA PRO A 176 -29.80 52.85 13.86
C PRO A 176 -30.43 51.69 14.64
N VAL A 177 -30.71 50.59 13.95
CA VAL A 177 -31.18 49.34 14.56
C VAL A 177 -30.00 48.40 14.72
N THR A 178 -29.71 48.00 15.95
CA THR A 178 -28.67 46.99 16.23
C THR A 178 -29.31 45.61 16.31
N ILE A 179 -28.82 44.67 15.50
CA ILE A 179 -29.28 43.27 15.45
C ILE A 179 -28.17 42.37 15.99
N THR A 180 -28.50 41.50 16.92
CA THR A 180 -27.62 40.47 17.49
C THR A 180 -28.15 39.06 17.19
N ALA A 181 -27.30 38.04 17.39
CA ALA A 181 -27.72 36.64 17.22
C ALA A 181 -28.92 36.24 18.11
N ARG A 182 -29.06 36.86 19.30
CA ARG A 182 -30.22 36.61 20.18
C ARG A 182 -31.52 37.18 19.63
N ASP A 183 -31.46 38.29 18.89
CA ASP A 183 -32.65 38.91 18.31
C ASP A 183 -33.20 38.11 17.12
N ILE A 184 -32.34 37.28 16.50
CA ILE A 184 -32.68 36.39 15.38
C ILE A 184 -33.22 35.04 15.89
N GLY A 185 -32.79 34.61 17.08
CA GLY A 185 -33.28 33.38 17.72
C GLY A 185 -32.63 32.08 17.24
N TRP A 186 -31.77 32.12 16.23
CA TRP A 186 -31.08 30.95 15.68
C TRP A 186 -29.60 31.23 15.48
N LEU A 187 -28.78 30.19 15.57
CA LEU A 187 -27.35 30.23 15.27
C LEU A 187 -26.97 29.00 14.45
N GLY A 188 -26.18 29.14 13.39
CA GLY A 188 -25.72 27.96 12.65
C GLY A 188 -24.71 28.26 11.56
N PHE A 189 -23.91 27.26 11.23
CA PHE A 189 -22.75 27.37 10.37
C PHE A 189 -22.54 26.09 9.54
N VAL A 190 -22.19 26.22 8.26
CA VAL A 190 -21.73 25.10 7.42
C VAL A 190 -20.22 24.99 7.53
N ASP A 191 -19.74 23.89 8.12
CA ASP A 191 -18.33 23.62 8.36
C ASP A 191 -17.62 23.04 7.13
N LEU A 192 -18.30 22.17 6.40
CA LEU A 192 -17.73 21.39 5.31
C LEU A 192 -18.68 21.31 4.13
N VAL A 193 -18.14 21.61 2.95
CA VAL A 193 -18.79 21.37 1.65
C VAL A 193 -17.83 20.55 0.80
N GLN A 194 -18.13 19.28 0.59
CA GLN A 194 -17.39 18.37 -0.28
C GLN A 194 -18.32 17.69 -1.28
N THR A 195 -17.74 17.06 -2.29
CA THR A 195 -18.47 16.31 -3.32
C THR A 195 -19.36 15.23 -2.69
N GLY A 196 -20.67 15.46 -2.62
CA GLY A 196 -21.64 14.53 -2.05
C GLY A 196 -21.94 14.66 -0.55
N LEU A 197 -21.21 15.50 0.20
CA LEU A 197 -21.37 15.67 1.66
C LEU A 197 -21.34 17.14 2.06
N ILE A 198 -22.36 17.57 2.80
CA ILE A 198 -22.43 18.90 3.42
C ILE A 198 -22.70 18.71 4.91
N SER A 199 -21.86 19.27 5.78
CA SER A 199 -22.06 19.17 7.23
C SER A 199 -21.81 20.48 7.95
N GLY A 200 -22.44 20.62 9.11
CA GLY A 200 -22.35 21.81 9.93
C GLY A 200 -23.12 21.64 11.24
N TRP A 201 -23.55 22.75 11.82
CA TRP A 201 -24.37 22.76 13.02
C TRP A 201 -25.38 23.91 13.02
N ALA A 202 -26.48 23.74 13.75
CA ALA A 202 -27.50 24.76 13.96
C ALA A 202 -28.18 24.59 15.33
N ILE A 203 -28.48 25.70 16.00
CA ILE A 203 -29.02 25.80 17.37
C ILE A 203 -30.19 26.79 17.37
N ASP A 204 -31.27 26.41 18.05
CA ASP A 204 -32.36 27.31 18.44
C ASP A 204 -32.03 27.98 19.77
N LEU A 205 -31.89 29.30 19.78
CA LEU A 205 -31.60 30.09 20.99
C LEU A 205 -32.88 30.47 21.76
N THR A 206 -34.06 30.25 21.19
CA THR A 206 -35.36 30.62 21.79
C THR A 206 -35.96 29.50 22.66
N GLY A 207 -35.49 28.26 22.50
CA GLY A 207 -35.98 27.11 23.27
C GLY A 207 -34.87 26.13 23.66
N ALA A 208 -34.61 26.02 24.97
CA ALA A 208 -33.61 25.09 25.49
C ALA A 208 -33.89 23.64 25.06
N GLY A 209 -32.95 23.03 24.33
CA GLY A 209 -33.03 21.65 23.87
C GLY A 209 -33.87 21.41 22.61
N ARG A 210 -34.34 22.47 21.91
CA ARG A 210 -35.01 22.29 20.61
C ARG A 210 -33.99 22.01 19.51
N ARG A 211 -34.29 21.03 18.66
CA ARG A 211 -33.48 20.70 17.47
C ARG A 211 -33.97 21.47 16.26
N VAL A 212 -33.02 21.93 15.45
CA VAL A 212 -33.31 22.77 14.28
C VAL A 212 -33.56 21.87 13.07
N ALA A 213 -34.71 22.01 12.42
CA ALA A 213 -34.93 21.42 11.10
C ALA A 213 -34.27 22.29 10.03
N LEU A 214 -33.57 21.66 9.08
CA LEU A 214 -32.82 22.31 8.02
C LEU A 214 -33.22 21.76 6.64
N ASP A 215 -33.39 22.66 5.67
CA ASP A 215 -33.62 22.32 4.26
C ASP A 215 -32.35 22.59 3.44
N LEU A 216 -31.94 21.61 2.63
CA LEU A 216 -30.96 21.80 1.57
C LEU A 216 -31.67 22.13 0.27
N ILE A 217 -31.50 23.35 -0.21
CA ILE A 217 -32.08 23.86 -1.45
C ILE A 217 -31.01 23.84 -2.54
N VAL A 218 -31.27 23.23 -3.69
CA VAL A 218 -30.40 23.27 -4.88
C VAL A 218 -31.24 23.72 -6.07
N ASN A 219 -30.77 24.71 -6.84
CA ASN A 219 -31.54 25.29 -7.96
C ASN A 219 -32.98 25.71 -7.58
N ASN A 220 -33.14 26.30 -6.39
CA ASN A 220 -34.43 26.71 -5.81
C ASN A 220 -35.43 25.58 -5.49
N GLU A 221 -35.01 24.31 -5.50
CA GLU A 221 -35.83 23.18 -5.04
C GLU A 221 -35.29 22.60 -3.73
N VAL A 222 -36.19 22.26 -2.79
CA VAL A 222 -35.82 21.54 -1.56
C VAL A 222 -35.45 20.10 -1.93
N ILE A 223 -34.18 19.75 -1.81
CA ILE A 223 -33.66 18.43 -2.19
C ILE A 223 -33.76 17.43 -1.03
N SER A 224 -33.50 17.90 0.19
CA SER A 224 -33.50 17.11 1.42
C SER A 224 -33.82 18.00 2.63
N GLN A 225 -34.49 17.44 3.63
CA GLN A 225 -34.76 18.06 4.92
C GLN A 225 -34.24 17.14 6.04
N ILE A 226 -33.54 17.69 7.03
CA ILE A 226 -33.00 16.93 8.17
C ILE A 226 -33.17 17.70 9.48
N ILE A 227 -32.97 17.03 10.60
CA ILE A 227 -32.94 17.66 11.93
C ILE A 227 -31.48 17.65 12.42
N ALA A 228 -31.00 18.80 12.89
CA ALA A 228 -29.67 18.94 13.47
C ALA A 228 -29.65 18.38 14.91
N ASP A 229 -29.38 17.09 15.05
CA ASP A 229 -29.40 16.33 16.32
C ASP A 229 -28.14 15.47 16.54
N ASP A 230 -27.17 15.53 15.62
CA ASP A 230 -25.93 14.77 15.78
C ASP A 230 -25.07 15.36 16.91
N PHE A 231 -24.41 14.48 17.68
CA PHE A 231 -23.63 14.87 18.85
C PHE A 231 -22.23 15.41 18.48
N ARG A 232 -21.89 16.58 19.03
CA ARG A 232 -20.58 17.23 18.94
C ARG A 232 -20.10 17.67 20.33
N PRO A 233 -19.05 17.04 20.87
CA PRO A 233 -18.56 17.33 22.21
C PRO A 233 -17.93 18.72 22.34
N ASP A 234 -17.42 19.29 21.24
CA ASP A 234 -16.84 20.63 21.22
C ASP A 234 -17.92 21.72 21.31
N LEU A 235 -19.08 21.53 20.68
CA LEU A 235 -20.23 22.44 20.84
C LEU A 235 -20.80 22.38 22.27
N GLN A 236 -20.81 21.20 22.89
CA GLN A 236 -21.21 21.05 24.29
C GLN A 236 -20.30 21.85 25.24
N GLN A 237 -18.99 21.86 24.98
CA GLN A 237 -18.02 22.60 25.80
C GLN A 237 -18.20 24.13 25.74
N THR A 238 -18.82 24.66 24.69
CA THR A 238 -19.13 26.10 24.60
C THR A 238 -20.23 26.55 25.57
N GLY A 239 -21.03 25.61 26.08
CA GLY A 239 -22.19 25.90 26.94
C GLY A 239 -23.41 26.49 26.22
N ILE A 240 -23.35 26.67 24.89
CA ILE A 240 -24.45 27.20 24.06
C ILE A 240 -25.38 26.07 23.58
N SER A 241 -24.88 24.84 23.50
CA SER A 241 -25.61 23.63 23.09
C SER A 241 -25.41 22.50 24.12
N ASP A 242 -26.35 21.58 24.18
CA ASP A 242 -26.21 20.30 24.92
C ASP A 242 -25.29 19.29 24.22
N GLY A 243 -24.75 19.65 23.06
CA GLY A 243 -23.91 18.85 22.18
C GLY A 243 -24.66 18.30 20.97
N HIS A 244 -25.99 18.25 20.98
CA HIS A 244 -26.79 17.69 19.89
C HIS A 244 -27.32 18.81 18.99
N SER A 245 -26.47 19.24 18.05
CA SER A 245 -26.78 20.37 17.18
C SER A 245 -26.09 20.27 15.82
N ALA A 246 -25.39 19.16 15.55
CA ALA A 246 -24.72 18.94 14.28
C ALA A 246 -25.68 18.33 13.25
N PHE A 247 -25.36 18.52 11.98
CA PHE A 247 -26.12 17.97 10.87
C PHE A 247 -25.20 17.52 9.72
N SER A 248 -25.70 16.58 8.92
CA SER A 248 -25.06 16.12 7.70
C SER A 248 -26.07 15.83 6.60
N PHE A 249 -25.94 16.49 5.45
CA PHE A 249 -26.65 16.15 4.22
C PHE A 249 -25.78 15.26 3.34
N SER A 250 -26.32 14.11 2.93
CA SER A 250 -25.78 13.31 1.83
C SER A 250 -26.53 13.63 0.55
N LEU A 251 -25.86 14.18 -0.46
CA LEU A 251 -26.44 14.39 -1.78
C LEU A 251 -26.50 13.05 -2.52
N THR A 252 -27.70 12.52 -2.79
CA THR A 252 -27.87 11.40 -3.74
C THR A 252 -28.18 11.93 -5.13
N ALA A 253 -27.70 11.26 -6.18
CA ALA A 253 -27.91 11.71 -7.56
C ALA A 253 -29.39 11.62 -7.96
N LYS A 254 -30.14 12.73 -7.81
CA LYS A 254 -31.47 12.88 -8.41
C LYS A 254 -31.34 13.20 -9.92
N PRO A 255 -32.28 12.75 -10.77
CA PRO A 255 -32.29 13.11 -12.19
C PRO A 255 -32.38 14.63 -12.38
N GLY A 256 -31.38 15.24 -13.02
CA GLY A 256 -31.35 16.69 -13.31
C GLY A 256 -30.11 17.44 -12.80
N PHE A 257 -29.36 16.86 -11.86
CA PHE A 257 -28.16 17.47 -11.26
C PHE A 257 -26.87 16.99 -11.98
N LYS A 258 -26.46 17.69 -13.06
CA LYS A 258 -25.35 17.25 -13.95
C LYS A 258 -24.05 18.08 -13.83
N GLY A 259 -23.98 19.05 -12.94
CA GLY A 259 -22.80 19.91 -12.74
C GLY A 259 -22.91 20.82 -11.52
N PRO A 260 -21.89 21.66 -11.24
CA PRO A 260 -21.91 22.61 -10.13
C PRO A 260 -23.19 23.45 -10.18
N SER A 261 -23.99 23.40 -9.11
CA SER A 261 -25.26 24.11 -9.02
C SER A 261 -25.30 24.94 -7.74
N PRO A 262 -25.90 26.16 -7.79
CA PRO A 262 -26.10 26.97 -6.60
C PRO A 262 -26.96 26.24 -5.57
N ALA A 263 -26.46 26.17 -4.34
CA ALA A 263 -27.10 25.50 -3.22
C ALA A 263 -27.09 26.36 -1.96
N ARG A 264 -28.11 26.18 -1.12
CA ARG A 264 -28.22 26.83 0.18
C ARG A 264 -28.70 25.86 1.27
N VAL A 265 -28.17 25.99 2.48
CA VAL A 265 -28.74 25.36 3.70
C VAL A 265 -29.52 26.41 4.47
N VAL A 266 -30.81 26.17 4.66
CA VAL A 266 -31.73 27.10 5.34
C VAL A 266 -32.42 26.45 6.53
N VAL A 267 -32.86 27.24 7.51
CA VAL A 267 -33.73 26.76 8.59
C VAL A 267 -35.12 26.47 8.00
N SER A 268 -35.59 25.22 8.13
CA SER A 268 -36.82 24.75 7.48
C SER A 268 -38.02 25.61 7.83
N GLY A 269 -38.82 25.96 6.83
CA GLY A 269 -39.98 26.84 6.99
C GLY A 269 -39.65 28.34 7.10
N THR A 270 -38.38 28.72 6.91
CA THR A 270 -37.92 30.12 6.90
C THR A 270 -37.07 30.41 5.66
N GLU A 271 -36.75 31.68 5.40
CA GLU A 271 -35.77 32.07 4.37
C GLU A 271 -34.33 32.20 4.91
N MET A 272 -34.11 31.94 6.21
CA MET A 272 -32.82 32.15 6.86
C MET A 272 -31.79 31.13 6.39
N THR A 273 -30.75 31.62 5.72
CA THR A 273 -29.62 30.79 5.29
C THR A 273 -28.56 30.75 6.39
N LEU A 274 -28.00 29.56 6.66
CA LEU A 274 -26.93 29.41 7.64
C LEU A 274 -25.69 30.22 7.25
N ILE A 275 -24.82 30.54 8.20
CA ILE A 275 -23.52 31.17 7.91
C ILE A 275 -22.68 30.21 7.07
N ASN A 276 -22.07 30.72 5.99
CA ASN A 276 -21.46 29.93 4.91
C ASN A 276 -22.41 28.91 4.25
N GLY A 277 -23.71 29.10 4.44
CA GLY A 277 -24.74 28.19 3.97
C GLY A 277 -25.03 28.29 2.49
N SER A 278 -24.50 29.29 1.75
CA SER A 278 -24.61 29.41 0.29
C SER A 278 -23.31 28.99 -0.38
N PHE A 279 -23.37 28.02 -1.29
CA PHE A 279 -22.19 27.44 -1.97
C PHE A 279 -22.56 26.81 -3.32
N GLN A 280 -21.55 26.33 -4.06
CA GLN A 280 -21.74 25.54 -5.28
C GLN A 280 -21.71 24.05 -4.92
N ALA A 281 -22.87 23.37 -5.00
CA ALA A 281 -22.94 21.94 -4.80
C ALA A 281 -22.51 21.21 -6.07
N THR A 282 -21.60 20.24 -5.94
CA THR A 282 -21.22 19.33 -7.03
C THR A 282 -21.82 17.95 -6.75
N PRO A 283 -22.41 17.27 -7.76
CA PRO A 283 -22.92 15.91 -7.58
C PRO A 283 -21.82 14.97 -7.07
N PRO A 284 -22.17 13.93 -6.30
CA PRO A 284 -21.22 12.89 -5.91
C PRO A 284 -20.45 12.39 -7.13
N SER A 285 -19.14 12.26 -7.01
CA SER A 285 -18.34 11.57 -8.00
C SER A 285 -18.82 10.13 -8.10
N SER A 286 -19.03 9.65 -9.33
CA SER A 286 -19.22 8.22 -9.57
C SER A 286 -17.96 7.41 -9.26
N ILE A 287 -16.83 8.08 -9.05
CA ILE A 287 -15.57 7.44 -8.67
C ILE A 287 -15.55 7.12 -7.18
N ARG A 288 -15.45 5.84 -6.83
CA ARG A 288 -15.18 5.34 -5.49
C ARG A 288 -13.75 4.87 -5.37
N GLY A 289 -13.17 4.92 -4.18
CA GLY A 289 -11.85 4.34 -3.96
C GLY A 289 -11.34 4.51 -2.54
N CYS A 290 -10.33 3.72 -2.19
CA CYS A 290 -9.66 3.71 -0.90
C CYS A 290 -8.14 3.74 -1.09
N PHE A 291 -7.45 4.48 -0.23
CA PHE A 291 -6.01 4.40 0.01
C PHE A 291 -5.76 3.42 1.16
N ASP A 292 -5.31 2.21 0.82
CA ASP A 292 -5.26 1.09 1.75
C ASP A 292 -3.96 1.04 2.56
N ILE A 293 -2.80 1.19 1.90
CA ILE A 293 -1.49 0.91 2.52
C ILE A 293 -0.42 1.84 1.95
N LEU A 294 0.47 2.31 2.82
CA LEU A 294 1.71 3.00 2.47
C LEU A 294 2.89 2.18 3.03
N HIS A 295 3.75 1.63 2.17
CA HIS A 295 4.94 0.88 2.59
C HIS A 295 6.11 1.06 1.63
N GLY A 296 7.34 0.99 2.15
CA GLY A 296 8.57 1.12 1.36
C GLY A 296 8.51 2.35 0.46
N MET A 297 8.73 2.15 -0.85
CA MET A 297 8.61 3.21 -1.85
C MET A 297 7.25 3.19 -2.56
N SER A 298 6.15 2.80 -1.91
CA SER A 298 4.87 2.64 -2.62
C SER A 298 3.60 2.89 -1.81
N ALA A 299 2.59 3.46 -2.46
CA ALA A 299 1.23 3.62 -1.97
C ALA A 299 0.26 2.72 -2.76
N HIS A 300 -0.59 1.99 -2.05
CA HIS A 300 -1.51 1.00 -2.61
C HIS A 300 -2.95 1.33 -2.23
N GLY A 301 -3.87 1.02 -3.12
CA GLY A 301 -5.28 1.23 -2.88
C GLY A 301 -6.13 0.76 -4.05
N TRP A 302 -7.34 1.27 -4.14
CA TRP A 302 -8.22 1.07 -5.28
C TRP A 302 -9.04 2.30 -5.62
N ALA A 303 -9.40 2.45 -6.89
CA ALA A 303 -10.33 3.43 -7.39
C ALA A 303 -11.10 2.89 -8.61
N VAL A 304 -12.41 3.12 -8.66
CA VAL A 304 -13.31 2.67 -9.72
C VAL A 304 -14.27 3.79 -10.08
N ASP A 305 -14.45 4.05 -11.38
CA ASP A 305 -15.52 4.90 -11.90
C ASP A 305 -16.77 4.04 -12.08
N LEU A 306 -17.82 4.27 -11.28
CA LEU A 306 -19.07 3.51 -11.36
C LEU A 306 -19.86 3.78 -12.65
N ASP A 307 -19.67 4.94 -13.30
CA ASP A 307 -20.30 5.24 -14.58
C ASP A 307 -19.53 4.60 -15.74
N ASN A 308 -18.21 4.47 -15.58
CA ASN A 308 -17.31 3.87 -16.57
C ASN A 308 -16.45 2.75 -15.96
N PRO A 309 -17.04 1.64 -15.49
CA PRO A 309 -16.31 0.61 -14.73
C PRO A 309 -15.14 0.03 -15.52
N LYS A 310 -15.24 -0.07 -16.85
CA LYS A 310 -14.16 -0.58 -17.69
C LYS A 310 -12.95 0.35 -17.85
N LYS A 311 -13.05 1.62 -17.43
CA LYS A 311 -11.99 2.61 -17.61
C LYS A 311 -11.16 2.73 -16.31
N PRO A 312 -9.85 2.46 -16.34
CA PRO A 312 -9.00 2.66 -15.18
C PRO A 312 -9.01 4.11 -14.70
N VAL A 313 -9.13 4.29 -13.38
CA VAL A 313 -9.06 5.60 -12.75
C VAL A 313 -7.60 5.97 -12.50
N LYS A 314 -7.15 7.13 -12.98
CA LYS A 314 -5.80 7.62 -12.70
C LYS A 314 -5.75 8.27 -11.31
N VAL A 315 -4.73 7.96 -10.53
CA VAL A 315 -4.53 8.44 -9.15
C VAL A 315 -3.11 9.01 -8.97
N GLU A 316 -2.96 9.94 -8.03
CA GLU A 316 -1.69 10.62 -7.72
C GLU A 316 -1.47 10.63 -6.21
N ALA A 317 -0.26 10.29 -5.78
CA ALA A 317 0.20 10.44 -4.41
C ALA A 317 0.80 11.83 -4.24
N VAL A 318 0.38 12.54 -3.21
CA VAL A 318 0.76 13.92 -2.91
C VAL A 318 1.33 13.99 -1.51
N CYS A 319 2.48 14.65 -1.35
CA CYS A 319 3.10 14.94 -0.06
C CYS A 319 3.54 16.41 -0.04
N ASN A 320 3.18 17.17 1.01
CA ASN A 320 3.43 18.61 1.12
C ASN A 320 3.01 19.41 -0.12
N GLY A 321 1.90 19.02 -0.77
CA GLY A 321 1.38 19.67 -1.99
C GLY A 321 2.10 19.26 -3.29
N ASN A 322 3.17 18.47 -3.23
CA ASN A 322 3.89 17.98 -4.41
C ASN A 322 3.44 16.57 -4.80
N ILE A 323 3.27 16.33 -6.11
CA ILE A 323 3.01 14.98 -6.63
C ILE A 323 4.31 14.17 -6.54
N ILE A 324 4.29 13.11 -5.74
CA ILE A 324 5.44 12.23 -5.48
C ILE A 324 5.34 10.88 -6.20
N GLY A 325 4.20 10.60 -6.85
CA GLY A 325 4.00 9.45 -7.71
C GLY A 325 2.60 9.43 -8.35
N THR A 326 2.44 8.72 -9.46
CA THR A 326 1.14 8.58 -10.15
C THR A 326 0.95 7.14 -10.64
N ALA A 327 -0.29 6.65 -10.67
CA ALA A 327 -0.63 5.33 -11.19
C ALA A 327 -2.04 5.27 -11.79
N GLU A 328 -2.35 4.19 -12.49
CA GLU A 328 -3.71 3.87 -12.92
C GLU A 328 -4.25 2.71 -12.08
N ALA A 329 -5.51 2.80 -11.68
CA ALA A 329 -6.25 1.80 -10.93
C ALA A 329 -6.71 0.66 -11.85
N LYS A 330 -5.75 -0.15 -12.29
CA LYS A 330 -5.94 -1.26 -13.25
C LYS A 330 -5.51 -2.63 -12.73
N LEU A 331 -5.06 -2.72 -11.48
CA LEU A 331 -4.66 -3.96 -10.83
C LEU A 331 -5.91 -4.72 -10.34
N PHE A 332 -5.86 -6.04 -10.36
CA PHE A 332 -7.00 -6.88 -9.99
C PHE A 332 -7.08 -7.11 -8.47
N ARG A 333 -8.26 -6.91 -7.89
CA ARG A 333 -8.63 -7.31 -6.51
C ARG A 333 -9.89 -8.17 -6.52
N GLY A 334 -9.73 -9.43 -6.11
CA GLY A 334 -10.81 -10.41 -6.10
C GLY A 334 -11.89 -10.09 -5.05
N ASP A 335 -11.49 -9.55 -3.92
CA ASP A 335 -12.42 -9.14 -2.87
C ASP A 335 -13.30 -7.93 -3.29
N LEU A 336 -12.78 -7.04 -4.15
CA LEU A 336 -13.57 -5.94 -4.72
C LEU A 336 -14.49 -6.42 -5.84
N LEU A 337 -14.06 -7.43 -6.62
CA LEU A 337 -14.94 -8.14 -7.55
C LEU A 337 -16.10 -8.82 -6.79
N ASP A 338 -15.81 -9.51 -5.68
CA ASP A 338 -16.82 -10.16 -4.83
C ASP A 338 -17.78 -9.14 -4.19
N ALA A 339 -17.29 -7.94 -3.88
CA ALA A 339 -18.09 -6.82 -3.39
C ALA A 339 -18.91 -6.11 -4.50
N GLY A 340 -18.85 -6.59 -5.74
CA GLY A 340 -19.61 -6.06 -6.89
C GLY A 340 -19.01 -4.83 -7.55
N TYR A 341 -17.75 -4.48 -7.26
CA TYR A 341 -17.06 -3.37 -7.90
C TYR A 341 -16.30 -3.83 -9.17
N ASN A 342 -16.80 -3.41 -10.33
CA ASN A 342 -16.17 -3.63 -11.64
C ASN A 342 -15.96 -5.12 -11.99
N ASN A 343 -15.03 -5.42 -12.91
CA ASN A 343 -14.47 -6.73 -13.20
C ASN A 343 -13.25 -7.07 -12.29
N GLY A 344 -13.16 -6.43 -11.12
CA GLY A 344 -12.02 -6.55 -10.19
C GLY A 344 -10.79 -5.71 -10.56
N LEU A 345 -10.69 -5.13 -11.76
CA LEU A 345 -9.57 -4.25 -12.16
C LEU A 345 -9.81 -2.82 -11.67
N CYS A 346 -9.54 -2.57 -10.40
CA CYS A 346 -9.71 -1.25 -9.80
C CYS A 346 -8.64 -0.93 -8.74
N ALA A 347 -7.64 -1.78 -8.53
CA ALA A 347 -6.56 -1.50 -7.59
C ALA A 347 -5.42 -0.71 -8.25
N PHE A 348 -4.66 0.07 -7.47
CA PHE A 348 -3.47 0.79 -7.93
C PHE A 348 -2.30 0.53 -6.98
N LYS A 349 -1.09 0.65 -7.55
CA LYS A 349 0.18 0.78 -6.83
C LYS A 349 0.91 1.99 -7.42
N ILE A 350 1.16 2.99 -6.59
CA ILE A 350 1.93 4.19 -6.92
C ILE A 350 3.35 3.98 -6.39
N ASP A 351 4.35 3.95 -7.27
CA ASP A 351 5.75 4.02 -6.86
C ASP A 351 6.08 5.47 -6.48
N ILE A 352 6.50 5.65 -5.24
CA ILE A 352 6.87 6.92 -4.63
C ILE A 352 8.38 7.09 -4.84
N GLY A 353 8.78 8.08 -5.63
CA GLY A 353 10.17 8.27 -6.08
C GLY A 353 11.20 8.63 -4.99
N ALA A 354 10.84 8.51 -3.70
CA ALA A 354 11.67 8.78 -2.53
C ALA A 354 11.60 7.58 -1.56
N GLN A 355 12.64 7.36 -0.76
CA GLN A 355 12.63 6.26 0.22
C GLN A 355 11.57 6.55 1.30
N LEU A 356 10.96 5.52 1.88
CA LEU A 356 10.00 5.68 3.00
C LEU A 356 10.59 6.54 4.13
N LEU A 357 11.91 6.42 4.34
CA LEU A 357 12.72 7.17 5.30
C LEU A 357 12.63 8.69 5.10
N ASP A 358 12.61 9.15 3.84
CA ASP A 358 12.53 10.58 3.49
C ASP A 358 11.15 11.19 3.75
N LEU A 359 10.13 10.33 3.87
CA LEU A 359 8.73 10.71 4.08
C LEU A 359 8.26 10.43 5.51
N LEU A 360 9.12 9.95 6.39
CA LEU A 360 8.75 9.61 7.77
C LEU A 360 8.12 10.80 8.48
N GLY A 361 6.93 10.56 9.06
CA GLY A 361 6.17 11.58 9.77
C GLY A 361 5.43 12.59 8.87
N GLN A 362 5.50 12.45 7.54
CA GLN A 362 4.75 13.29 6.60
C GLN A 362 3.44 12.61 6.16
N ASP A 363 2.42 13.43 5.92
CA ASP A 363 1.14 12.98 5.35
C ASP A 363 1.28 12.74 3.85
N VAL A 364 1.10 11.48 3.45
CA VAL A 364 0.90 11.11 2.05
C VAL A 364 -0.60 11.01 1.82
N LEU A 365 -1.10 11.77 0.84
CA LEU A 365 -2.48 11.72 0.39
C LEU A 365 -2.54 11.06 -0.98
N VAL A 366 -3.61 10.33 -1.27
CA VAL A 366 -3.87 9.84 -2.63
C VAL A 366 -5.17 10.46 -3.13
N ARG A 367 -5.12 11.05 -4.33
CA ARG A 367 -6.28 11.67 -4.99
C ARG A 367 -6.46 11.17 -6.41
N ILE A 368 -7.65 11.42 -6.98
CA ILE A 368 -7.87 11.24 -8.41
C ILE A 368 -7.01 12.26 -9.16
N ALA A 369 -6.29 11.79 -10.19
CA ALA A 369 -5.31 12.60 -10.89
C ALA A 369 -5.93 13.87 -11.48
N GLY A 370 -5.31 15.02 -11.19
CA GLY A 370 -5.79 16.31 -11.68
C GLY A 370 -7.08 16.84 -11.03
N THR A 371 -7.53 16.26 -9.91
CA THR A 371 -8.69 16.77 -9.14
C THR A 371 -8.34 16.94 -7.66
N ASP A 372 -9.25 17.57 -6.89
CA ASP A 372 -9.15 17.67 -5.42
C ASP A 372 -9.96 16.56 -4.70
N GLN A 373 -10.31 15.48 -5.43
CA GLN A 373 -11.00 14.33 -4.86
C GLN A 373 -10.00 13.34 -4.26
N TYR A 374 -9.81 13.38 -2.95
CA TYR A 374 -9.00 12.41 -2.21
C TYR A 374 -9.73 11.07 -2.03
N LEU A 375 -8.97 9.97 -2.05
CA LEU A 375 -9.49 8.64 -1.77
C LEU A 375 -9.70 8.45 -0.26
N ILE A 376 -10.71 7.65 0.08
CA ILE A 376 -11.00 7.26 1.47
C ILE A 376 -9.75 6.64 2.08
N GLY A 377 -9.39 7.00 3.32
CA GLY A 377 -8.13 6.54 3.94
C GLY A 377 -6.92 7.45 3.68
N SER A 378 -7.09 8.57 2.95
CA SER A 378 -6.13 9.69 2.97
C SER A 378 -6.44 10.68 4.09
N PRO A 379 -5.44 11.29 4.74
CA PRO A 379 -4.01 11.03 4.61
C PRO A 379 -3.57 9.73 5.31
N ARG A 380 -2.47 9.13 4.86
CA ARG A 380 -1.68 8.18 5.65
C ARG A 380 -0.31 8.76 5.93
N VAL A 381 0.09 8.70 7.19
CA VAL A 381 1.43 9.09 7.59
C VAL A 381 2.41 7.99 7.16
N ALA A 382 3.49 8.36 6.48
CA ALA A 382 4.61 7.43 6.27
C ALA A 382 5.20 7.09 7.65
N GLN A 383 4.93 5.86 8.09
CA GLN A 383 5.43 5.33 9.35
C GLN A 383 6.50 4.29 9.02
N GLN A 384 7.59 4.30 9.79
CA GLN A 384 8.48 3.15 9.85
C GLN A 384 7.62 1.94 10.22
N ASN A 385 7.87 0.76 9.61
CA ASN A 385 7.28 -0.47 10.12
C ASN A 385 7.59 -0.51 11.62
N LYS A 386 6.57 -0.45 12.49
CA LYS A 386 6.79 -0.34 13.94
C LYS A 386 7.59 -1.53 14.50
N HIS A 387 7.68 -2.62 13.75
CA HIS A 387 8.47 -3.81 14.08
C HIS A 387 9.89 -3.77 13.52
N ILE A 388 10.24 -2.84 12.63
CA ILE A 388 11.65 -2.56 12.34
C ILE A 388 12.36 -2.03 13.59
N LEU A 389 11.61 -1.35 14.48
CA LEU A 389 12.10 -0.92 15.79
C LEU A 389 12.57 -2.09 16.67
N ARG A 390 11.99 -3.28 16.51
CA ARG A 390 12.46 -4.52 17.17
C ARG A 390 13.86 -4.91 16.74
N TYR A 391 14.24 -4.60 15.50
CA TYR A 391 15.57 -4.81 14.95
C TYR A 391 16.47 -3.58 15.16
N LEU A 392 15.91 -2.41 15.48
CA LEU A 392 16.64 -1.16 15.75
C LEU A 392 17.10 -1.04 17.20
N GLN A 393 16.35 -1.59 18.16
CA GLN A 393 16.62 -1.43 19.58
C GLN A 393 17.95 -2.10 19.98
N PRO A 394 18.99 -1.33 20.39
CA PRO A 394 20.30 -1.86 20.80
C PRO A 394 20.23 -2.75 22.05
N HIS A 395 19.08 -2.75 22.73
CA HIS A 395 18.74 -3.62 23.84
C HIS A 395 17.29 -3.99 23.59
N ARG A 396 16.93 -5.26 23.40
CA ARG A 396 15.55 -5.70 23.13
C ARG A 396 14.59 -5.43 24.30
N ASP A 397 14.38 -4.17 24.63
CA ASP A 397 13.73 -3.68 25.85
C ASP A 397 14.29 -4.34 27.13
N VAL A 398 15.55 -4.81 27.09
CA VAL A 398 16.19 -5.48 28.22
C VAL A 398 16.68 -4.41 29.19
N PRO A 399 16.11 -4.29 30.40
CA PRO A 399 16.55 -3.28 31.34
C PRO A 399 18.02 -3.49 31.71
N PRO A 400 18.84 -2.44 31.84
CA PRO A 400 20.26 -2.56 32.20
C PRO A 400 20.50 -3.41 33.46
N ALA A 401 19.57 -3.35 34.43
CA ALA A 401 19.61 -4.15 35.65
C ALA A 401 19.55 -5.69 35.42
N VAL A 402 18.97 -6.12 34.29
CA VAL A 402 18.78 -7.54 33.95
C VAL A 402 19.99 -8.09 33.18
N VAL A 403 20.77 -7.24 32.51
CA VAL A 403 21.92 -7.62 31.67
C VAL A 403 22.93 -8.50 32.42
N PRO A 404 23.38 -8.20 33.66
CA PRO A 404 24.34 -9.07 34.36
C PRO A 404 23.82 -10.49 34.60
N ARG A 405 22.52 -10.63 34.88
CA ARG A 405 21.88 -11.95 35.07
C ARG A 405 21.79 -12.70 33.76
N LEU A 406 21.42 -12.02 32.67
CA LEU A 406 21.40 -12.60 31.33
C LEU A 406 22.79 -13.07 30.90
N LYS A 407 23.83 -12.25 31.12
CA LYS A 407 25.22 -12.62 30.81
C LYS A 407 25.63 -13.92 31.50
N ARG A 408 25.39 -14.04 32.82
CA ARG A 408 25.70 -15.27 33.57
C ARG A 408 24.96 -16.49 32.99
N MET A 409 23.67 -16.34 32.69
CA MET A 409 22.86 -17.42 32.12
C MET A 409 23.33 -17.82 30.71
N MET A 410 23.64 -16.84 29.86
CA MET A 410 24.08 -17.06 28.48
C MET A 410 25.47 -17.70 28.43
N ASN A 411 26.42 -17.25 29.26
CA ASN A 411 27.74 -17.88 29.38
C ASN A 411 27.62 -19.34 29.86
N TYR A 412 26.77 -19.62 30.85
CA TYR A 412 26.51 -20.99 31.30
C TYR A 412 25.94 -21.87 30.18
N ARG A 413 24.99 -21.35 29.40
CA ARG A 413 24.34 -22.08 28.30
C ARG A 413 25.23 -22.26 27.07
N ALA A 414 26.09 -21.30 26.77
CA ALA A 414 27.05 -21.40 25.65
C ALA A 414 28.14 -22.46 25.91
N GLY A 415 28.35 -22.84 27.18
CA GLY A 415 29.36 -23.83 27.55
C GLY A 415 30.79 -23.31 27.37
N PRO A 416 31.78 -24.19 27.19
CA PRO A 416 33.20 -23.81 27.08
C PRO A 416 33.63 -23.42 25.66
N VAL A 417 32.69 -23.37 24.70
CA VAL A 417 33.00 -23.02 23.31
C VAL A 417 33.28 -21.52 23.23
N ARG A 418 34.36 -21.15 22.55
CA ARG A 418 34.80 -19.77 22.34
C ARG A 418 34.79 -19.41 20.86
N LEU A 419 34.37 -18.18 20.56
CA LEU A 419 34.34 -17.60 19.22
C LEU A 419 35.52 -16.63 19.01
N SER A 420 36.29 -16.79 17.94
CA SER A 420 37.24 -15.75 17.50
C SER A 420 36.58 -14.87 16.44
N ILE A 421 36.52 -13.57 16.68
CA ILE A 421 36.02 -12.58 15.72
C ILE A 421 37.24 -11.98 15.01
N VAL A 422 37.33 -12.16 13.70
CA VAL A 422 38.41 -11.64 12.86
C VAL A 422 37.93 -10.38 12.16
N MET A 423 38.58 -9.25 12.42
CA MET A 423 38.21 -7.94 11.89
C MET A 423 39.43 -7.25 11.25
N PRO A 424 39.62 -7.37 9.93
CA PRO A 424 40.55 -6.55 9.18
C PRO A 424 40.17 -5.07 9.29
N VAL A 425 41.14 -4.18 9.47
CA VAL A 425 40.93 -2.74 9.68
C VAL A 425 41.85 -1.95 8.75
N TYR A 426 41.27 -1.07 7.92
CA TYR A 426 42.04 -0.17 7.05
C TYR A 426 41.35 1.18 6.89
N ASN A 427 41.94 2.25 7.44
CA ASN A 427 41.50 3.64 7.27
C ASN A 427 40.00 3.90 7.57
N THR A 428 39.44 3.16 8.51
CA THR A 428 38.04 3.28 8.91
C THR A 428 37.76 4.67 9.53
N PRO A 429 36.63 5.33 9.20
CA PRO A 429 36.19 6.52 9.92
C PRO A 429 36.09 6.28 11.43
N GLN A 430 36.48 7.29 12.21
CA GLN A 430 36.59 7.18 13.67
C GLN A 430 35.32 6.65 14.32
N ASP A 431 34.16 7.24 14.00
CA ASP A 431 32.89 6.90 14.66
C ASP A 431 32.45 5.48 14.31
N TRP A 432 32.64 5.05 13.06
CA TRP A 432 32.28 3.70 12.61
C TRP A 432 33.13 2.63 13.30
N LEU A 433 34.45 2.85 13.43
CA LEU A 433 35.34 1.94 14.13
C LEU A 433 34.98 1.83 15.62
N ILE A 434 34.63 2.96 16.25
CA ILE A 434 34.18 3.01 17.64
C ILE A 434 32.87 2.23 17.81
N GLU A 435 31.90 2.40 16.91
CA GLU A 435 30.64 1.67 16.90
C GLU A 435 30.86 0.16 16.75
N ALA A 436 31.70 -0.26 15.80
CA ALA A 436 32.05 -1.67 15.58
C ALA A 436 32.66 -2.30 16.84
N LEU A 437 33.68 -1.66 17.42
CA LEU A 437 34.34 -2.15 18.66
C LEU A 437 33.39 -2.20 19.85
N ASN A 438 32.52 -1.20 20.00
CA ASN A 438 31.51 -1.17 21.07
C ASN A 438 30.47 -2.28 20.90
N SER A 439 30.07 -2.60 19.67
CA SER A 439 29.12 -3.71 19.39
C SER A 439 29.67 -5.07 19.84
N VAL A 440 30.98 -5.30 19.71
CA VAL A 440 31.66 -6.51 20.19
C VAL A 440 31.79 -6.51 21.72
N ARG A 441 32.13 -5.37 22.34
CA ARG A 441 32.20 -5.28 23.81
C ARG A 441 30.84 -5.44 24.49
N ALA A 442 29.77 -5.02 23.82
CA ALA A 442 28.40 -5.08 24.31
C ALA A 442 27.81 -6.50 24.34
N GLN A 443 28.51 -7.51 23.82
CA GLN A 443 28.00 -8.87 23.71
C GLN A 443 27.55 -9.44 25.07
N TRP A 444 26.40 -10.12 25.06
CA TRP A 444 25.77 -10.74 26.22
C TRP A 444 26.36 -12.10 26.57
N CYS A 445 27.26 -12.62 25.74
CA CYS A 445 28.12 -13.75 26.05
C CYS A 445 29.57 -13.28 25.96
N ASP A 446 30.39 -13.64 26.93
CA ASP A 446 31.78 -13.18 27.06
C ASP A 446 32.79 -14.16 26.44
N ASN A 447 32.32 -15.30 25.91
CA ASN A 447 33.13 -16.35 25.30
C ASN A 447 33.61 -15.98 23.88
N TRP A 448 34.27 -14.82 23.76
CA TRP A 448 34.85 -14.36 22.52
C TRP A 448 36.29 -13.86 22.69
N GLU A 449 36.99 -13.74 21.58
CA GLU A 449 38.12 -12.84 21.40
C GLU A 449 37.91 -12.03 20.12
N LEU A 450 38.47 -10.83 20.07
CA LEU A 450 38.47 -9.98 18.88
C LEU A 450 39.90 -9.81 18.39
N LEU A 451 40.15 -10.15 17.14
CA LEU A 451 41.41 -9.96 16.46
C LEU A 451 41.27 -8.81 15.48
N CYS A 452 41.76 -7.63 15.87
CA CYS A 452 41.80 -6.46 15.01
C CYS A 452 43.09 -6.50 14.17
N ILE A 453 42.98 -6.73 12.87
CA ILE A 453 44.13 -6.76 11.96
C ILE A 453 44.26 -5.39 11.31
N ASN A 454 45.09 -4.51 11.90
CA ASN A 454 45.39 -3.21 11.30
C ASN A 454 46.26 -3.42 10.06
N ASP A 455 45.65 -3.32 8.88
CA ASP A 455 46.28 -3.58 7.58
C ASP A 455 47.03 -2.35 7.05
N ALA A 456 47.90 -1.80 7.91
CA ALA A 456 48.67 -0.59 7.67
C ALA A 456 47.83 0.66 7.37
N SER A 457 46.85 0.94 8.23
CA SER A 457 46.09 2.21 8.17
C SER A 457 47.04 3.43 8.25
N SER A 458 46.86 4.37 7.34
CA SER A 458 47.55 5.67 7.32
C SER A 458 46.95 6.66 8.31
N GLU A 459 45.68 6.50 8.65
CA GLU A 459 44.97 7.41 9.55
C GLU A 459 45.38 7.20 11.02
N PRO A 460 45.95 8.22 11.71
CA PRO A 460 46.49 8.06 13.07
C PRO A 460 45.46 7.68 14.14
N HIS A 461 44.18 8.06 13.95
CA HIS A 461 43.14 7.75 14.92
C HIS A 461 42.87 6.24 15.01
N VAL A 462 43.02 5.49 13.92
CA VAL A 462 42.75 4.04 13.88
C VAL A 462 43.64 3.31 14.90
N GLU A 463 44.96 3.52 14.84
CA GLU A 463 45.90 2.89 15.76
C GLU A 463 45.66 3.33 17.22
N THR A 464 45.33 4.61 17.42
CA THR A 464 45.04 5.19 18.73
C THR A 464 43.81 4.52 19.37
N ILE A 465 42.72 4.40 18.60
CA ILE A 465 41.47 3.77 19.04
C ILE A 465 41.71 2.30 19.34
N LEU A 466 42.33 1.54 18.43
CA LEU A 466 42.60 0.12 18.65
C LEU A 466 43.41 -0.13 19.93
N ARG A 467 44.46 0.67 20.19
CA ARG A 467 45.25 0.59 21.43
C ARG A 467 44.43 0.88 22.68
N ALA A 468 43.61 1.93 22.65
CA ALA A 468 42.76 2.29 23.78
C ALA A 468 41.78 1.15 24.13
N TYR A 469 41.17 0.51 23.14
CA TYR A 469 40.25 -0.61 23.37
C TYR A 469 40.98 -1.88 23.87
N ALA A 470 42.14 -2.22 23.30
CA ALA A 470 42.94 -3.37 23.76
C ALA A 470 43.48 -3.19 25.19
N GLN A 471 43.72 -1.96 25.63
CA GLN A 471 44.08 -1.66 27.03
C GLN A 471 42.89 -1.83 27.99
N GLN A 472 41.67 -1.56 27.53
CA GLN A 472 40.45 -1.65 28.34
C GLN A 472 39.86 -3.07 28.40
N ASP A 473 40.05 -3.89 27.37
CA ASP A 473 39.51 -5.24 27.31
C ASP A 473 40.56 -6.23 26.75
N PRO A 474 41.11 -7.13 27.58
CA PRO A 474 42.18 -8.05 27.19
C PRO A 474 41.74 -9.10 26.16
N ARG A 475 40.44 -9.21 25.87
CA ARG A 475 39.92 -10.06 24.80
C ARG A 475 40.15 -9.46 23.42
N ILE A 476 40.50 -8.18 23.33
CA ILE A 476 40.79 -7.47 22.08
C ILE A 476 42.30 -7.49 21.84
N ARG A 477 42.73 -8.11 20.73
CA ARG A 477 44.13 -8.25 20.33
C ARG A 477 44.36 -7.52 19.01
N ILE A 478 45.44 -6.76 18.93
CA ILE A 478 45.83 -6.02 17.74
C ILE A 478 46.95 -6.76 17.01
N LEU A 479 46.74 -7.07 15.74
CA LEU A 479 47.72 -7.63 14.83
C LEU A 479 48.06 -6.59 13.75
N ARG A 480 49.32 -6.51 13.33
CA ARG A 480 49.79 -5.52 12.34
C ARG A 480 50.49 -6.24 11.20
N THR A 481 50.13 -5.91 9.97
CA THR A 481 50.70 -6.51 8.75
C THR A 481 51.97 -5.79 8.28
N GLY A 482 52.21 -4.55 8.72
CA GLY A 482 53.40 -3.75 8.39
C GLY A 482 53.28 -2.98 7.06
N ASN A 483 52.55 -3.50 6.09
CA ASN A 483 52.13 -2.85 4.84
C ASN A 483 50.72 -3.32 4.50
N ASN A 484 49.98 -2.55 3.67
CA ASN A 484 48.65 -2.98 3.24
C ASN A 484 48.78 -4.24 2.35
N VAL A 485 48.25 -5.35 2.83
CA VAL A 485 48.31 -6.66 2.14
C VAL A 485 46.97 -7.04 1.49
N GLY A 486 45.92 -6.27 1.75
CA GLY A 486 44.57 -6.48 1.23
C GLY A 486 43.74 -7.41 2.12
N ILE A 487 42.42 -7.33 1.93
CA ILE A 487 41.41 -7.95 2.81
C ILE A 487 41.63 -9.45 3.00
N ALA A 488 41.83 -10.23 1.94
CA ALA A 488 41.98 -11.69 2.04
C ALA A 488 43.19 -12.10 2.88
N ARG A 489 44.34 -11.43 2.68
CA ARG A 489 45.58 -11.70 3.44
C ARG A 489 45.46 -11.26 4.89
N ALA A 490 44.88 -10.09 5.14
CA ALA A 490 44.63 -9.58 6.49
C ALA A 490 43.68 -10.51 7.26
N THR A 491 42.59 -10.96 6.63
CA THR A 491 41.66 -11.95 7.18
C THR A 491 42.36 -13.26 7.50
N ASN A 492 43.16 -13.81 6.59
CA ASN A 492 43.90 -15.05 6.82
C ASN A 492 44.95 -14.91 7.94
N PHE A 493 45.58 -13.74 8.07
CA PHE A 493 46.49 -13.45 9.16
C PHE A 493 45.79 -13.49 10.52
N GLY A 494 44.58 -12.91 10.61
CA GLY A 494 43.70 -13.04 11.78
C GLY A 494 43.28 -14.48 12.04
N LEU A 495 42.83 -15.20 11.01
CA LEU A 495 42.41 -16.60 11.12
C LEU A 495 43.52 -17.50 11.69
N ARG A 496 44.78 -17.30 11.27
CA ARG A 496 45.94 -18.04 11.81
C ARG A 496 46.20 -17.75 13.30
N ALA A 497 45.83 -16.57 13.79
CA ALA A 497 46.01 -16.16 15.18
C ALA A 497 44.80 -16.48 16.09
N ALA A 498 43.69 -16.97 15.52
CA ALA A 498 42.47 -17.34 16.22
C ALA A 498 42.67 -18.57 17.12
N SER A 499 42.14 -18.50 18.34
CA SER A 499 42.22 -19.54 19.37
C SER A 499 40.87 -20.20 19.69
N GLY A 500 39.75 -19.60 19.27
CA GLY A 500 38.40 -20.13 19.46
C GLY A 500 38.17 -21.43 18.68
N GLN A 501 37.26 -22.28 19.16
CA GLN A 501 36.84 -23.46 18.42
C GLN A 501 36.06 -23.07 17.15
N TYR A 502 35.39 -21.92 17.19
CA TYR A 502 34.72 -21.31 16.05
C TYR A 502 35.37 -19.96 15.71
N VAL A 503 35.31 -19.59 14.44
CA VAL A 503 35.76 -18.30 13.92
C VAL A 503 34.63 -17.62 13.17
N THR A 504 34.52 -16.31 13.30
CA THR A 504 33.63 -15.46 12.51
C THR A 504 34.36 -14.25 11.98
N PHE A 505 33.84 -13.65 10.91
CA PHE A 505 34.43 -12.46 10.27
C PHE A 505 33.49 -11.28 10.39
N MET A 506 34.04 -10.11 10.67
CA MET A 506 33.29 -8.87 10.84
C MET A 506 34.05 -7.74 10.15
N ASP A 507 33.33 -6.92 9.39
CA ASP A 507 33.92 -5.73 8.78
C ASP A 507 34.01 -4.59 9.81
N HIS A 508 35.05 -3.76 9.67
CA HIS A 508 35.44 -2.76 10.67
C HIS A 508 34.46 -1.58 10.81
N ASP A 509 33.48 -1.48 9.92
CA ASP A 509 32.44 -0.45 9.82
C ASP A 509 31.03 -1.00 10.08
N ASP A 510 30.90 -2.30 10.30
CA ASP A 510 29.64 -2.98 10.59
C ASP A 510 29.38 -3.14 12.10
N TYR A 511 28.24 -3.76 12.45
CA TYR A 511 27.79 -3.85 13.83
C TYR A 511 27.21 -5.23 14.17
N LEU A 512 27.64 -5.78 15.30
CA LEU A 512 27.08 -7.02 15.85
C LEU A 512 25.95 -6.74 16.82
N GLU A 513 24.83 -7.45 16.64
CA GLU A 513 23.76 -7.44 17.62
C GLU A 513 24.25 -7.96 18.98
N PRO A 514 23.79 -7.40 20.11
CA PRO A 514 24.34 -7.72 21.44
C PRO A 514 24.30 -9.19 21.85
N ASP A 515 23.51 -10.02 21.18
CA ASP A 515 23.37 -11.45 21.47
C ASP A 515 23.93 -12.35 20.35
N ALA A 516 24.63 -11.77 19.37
CA ALA A 516 25.23 -12.48 18.25
C ALA A 516 26.10 -13.65 18.72
N VAL A 517 27.06 -13.40 19.62
CA VAL A 517 27.98 -14.43 20.14
C VAL A 517 27.20 -15.56 20.81
N TYR A 518 26.21 -15.23 21.65
CA TYR A 518 25.41 -16.25 22.34
C TYR A 518 24.68 -17.17 21.37
N HIS A 519 24.00 -16.61 20.36
CA HIS A 519 23.21 -17.40 19.42
C HIS A 519 24.06 -18.27 18.51
N LEU A 520 25.24 -17.79 18.11
CA LEU A 520 26.20 -18.59 17.32
C LEU A 520 26.75 -19.75 18.14
N LEU A 521 27.19 -19.50 19.37
CA LEU A 521 27.72 -20.54 20.26
C LEU A 521 26.64 -21.53 20.69
N LYS A 522 25.41 -21.06 20.90
CA LYS A 522 24.24 -21.92 21.14
C LYS A 522 23.99 -22.84 19.95
N ALA A 523 23.95 -22.29 18.73
CA ALA A 523 23.76 -23.08 17.52
C ALA A 523 24.90 -24.10 17.32
N ALA A 524 26.15 -23.68 17.55
CA ALA A 524 27.32 -24.56 17.55
C ALA A 524 27.18 -25.71 18.55
N GLY A 525 26.78 -25.41 19.79
CA GLY A 525 26.57 -26.43 20.82
C GLY A 525 25.45 -27.41 20.51
N GLU A 526 24.30 -26.91 20.05
CA GLU A 526 23.10 -27.70 19.78
C GLU A 526 23.23 -28.59 18.53
N THR A 527 23.97 -28.13 17.52
CA THR A 527 23.98 -28.78 16.20
C THR A 527 25.34 -29.35 15.80
N GLN A 528 26.41 -28.92 16.47
CA GLN A 528 27.79 -29.22 16.08
C GLN A 528 28.10 -28.84 14.62
N ALA A 529 27.37 -27.85 14.07
CA ALA A 529 27.48 -27.44 12.67
C ALA A 529 28.90 -27.01 12.30
N ASP A 530 29.32 -27.36 11.08
CA ASP A 530 30.60 -26.97 10.53
C ASP A 530 30.57 -25.50 10.07
N PHE A 531 29.41 -25.05 9.60
CA PHE A 531 29.15 -23.69 9.15
C PHE A 531 27.80 -23.20 9.68
N ILE A 532 27.78 -21.96 10.17
CA ILE A 532 26.65 -21.27 10.78
C ILE A 532 26.51 -19.91 10.11
N TYR A 533 25.30 -19.58 9.69
CA TYR A 533 24.95 -18.24 9.20
C TYR A 533 23.67 -17.74 9.85
N SER A 534 23.47 -16.43 9.84
CA SER A 534 22.30 -15.76 10.41
C SER A 534 21.55 -14.94 9.37
N ASP A 535 20.43 -14.37 9.79
CA ASP A 535 19.81 -13.26 9.07
C ASP A 535 20.64 -11.98 9.29
N GLU A 536 20.44 -10.98 8.44
CA GLU A 536 21.13 -9.70 8.50
C GLU A 536 20.15 -8.54 8.29
N ALA A 537 20.57 -7.36 8.71
CA ALA A 537 19.92 -6.11 8.34
C ALA A 537 20.92 -5.23 7.58
N THR A 538 20.46 -4.49 6.57
CA THR A 538 21.26 -3.44 5.96
C THR A 538 20.89 -2.09 6.54
N THR A 539 21.86 -1.21 6.66
CA THR A 539 21.67 0.18 7.14
C THR A 539 22.23 1.15 6.13
N ASP A 540 21.84 2.42 6.24
CA ASP A 540 22.59 3.52 5.61
C ASP A 540 23.89 3.81 6.41
N GLU A 541 24.52 4.97 6.19
CA GLU A 541 25.72 5.40 6.91
C GLU A 541 25.50 5.52 8.43
N ASN A 542 24.27 5.70 8.90
CA ASN A 542 23.87 5.60 10.29
C ASN A 542 23.43 4.16 10.60
N ILE A 543 24.20 3.47 11.44
CA ILE A 543 23.93 2.08 11.85
C ILE A 543 22.62 1.88 12.62
N ALA A 544 22.05 2.97 13.13
CA ALA A 544 20.74 2.98 13.75
C ALA A 544 19.59 3.18 12.74
N SER A 545 19.87 3.27 11.43
CA SER A 545 18.86 3.42 10.38
C SER A 545 18.80 2.14 9.55
N ILE A 546 17.94 1.18 9.96
CA ILE A 546 17.75 -0.05 9.19
C ILE A 546 16.99 0.27 7.89
N ALA A 547 17.63 -0.02 6.76
CA ALA A 547 17.06 0.08 5.42
C ALA A 547 16.29 -1.19 5.02
N GLU A 548 16.84 -2.37 5.30
CA GLU A 548 16.23 -3.67 4.95
C GLU A 548 16.55 -4.73 6.01
N VAL A 549 15.64 -5.69 6.22
CA VAL A 549 15.92 -6.93 6.98
C VAL A 549 15.77 -8.12 6.04
N ARG A 550 16.80 -8.96 6.00
CA ARG A 550 16.87 -10.14 5.15
C ARG A 550 16.71 -11.41 5.97
N GLY A 551 15.48 -11.89 6.07
CA GLY A 551 15.14 -13.20 6.58
C GLY A 551 15.49 -14.28 5.55
N ARG A 552 16.52 -15.09 5.84
CA ARG A 552 17.00 -16.14 4.95
C ARG A 552 16.28 -17.47 5.20
N PRO A 553 16.12 -18.34 4.19
CA PRO A 553 15.69 -19.71 4.42
C PRO A 553 16.80 -20.54 5.08
N ALA A 554 16.51 -21.79 5.43
CA ALA A 554 17.53 -22.82 5.61
C ALA A 554 18.38 -22.96 4.34
N PHE A 555 19.54 -23.61 4.46
CA PHE A 555 20.54 -23.59 3.40
C PHE A 555 20.01 -24.26 2.13
N SER A 556 20.00 -23.51 1.02
CA SER A 556 19.70 -24.02 -0.32
C SER A 556 20.90 -23.77 -1.21
N HIS A 557 21.56 -24.85 -1.61
CA HIS A 557 22.74 -24.79 -2.48
C HIS A 557 22.38 -24.18 -3.84
N ASP A 558 21.26 -24.61 -4.41
CA ASP A 558 20.76 -24.13 -5.70
C ASP A 558 20.37 -22.64 -5.67
N TYR A 559 19.83 -22.19 -4.53
CA TYR A 559 19.57 -20.77 -4.32
C TYR A 559 20.87 -19.98 -4.23
N TYR A 560 21.87 -20.48 -3.51
CA TYR A 560 23.17 -19.84 -3.39
C TYR A 560 23.87 -19.71 -4.75
N LEU A 561 23.80 -20.75 -5.59
CA LEU A 561 24.35 -20.70 -6.96
C LEU A 561 23.60 -19.70 -7.85
N SER A 562 22.29 -19.54 -7.66
CA SER A 562 21.48 -18.57 -8.41
C SER A 562 21.69 -17.13 -7.92
N HIS A 563 21.89 -16.96 -6.62
CA HIS A 563 22.05 -15.68 -5.94
C HIS A 563 22.83 -15.90 -4.63
N PRO A 564 24.13 -15.52 -4.56
CA PRO A 564 24.95 -15.68 -3.35
C PRO A 564 24.42 -14.86 -2.17
N TYR A 565 23.45 -15.43 -1.44
CA TYR A 565 22.67 -14.73 -0.41
C TYR A 565 23.30 -14.82 1.00
N ILE A 566 24.44 -15.51 1.13
CA ILE A 566 25.22 -15.64 2.37
C ILE A 566 26.62 -15.09 2.11
N VAL A 567 26.90 -13.93 2.68
CA VAL A 567 28.21 -13.26 2.57
C VAL A 567 28.66 -12.80 3.96
N HIS A 568 27.74 -12.19 4.71
CA HIS A 568 27.92 -11.82 6.11
C HIS A 568 26.76 -12.42 6.94
N MET A 569 26.93 -12.76 8.22
CA MET A 569 28.18 -13.03 8.92
C MET A 569 28.50 -14.53 8.81
N LEU A 570 29.73 -14.90 8.41
CA LEU A 570 30.15 -16.30 8.28
C LEU A 570 30.75 -16.78 9.60
N CYS A 571 30.16 -17.80 10.24
CA CYS A 571 30.71 -18.44 11.43
C CYS A 571 30.97 -19.93 11.15
N LEU A 572 32.18 -20.42 11.37
CA LEU A 572 32.53 -21.81 11.05
C LEU A 572 33.51 -22.40 12.07
N LYS A 573 33.59 -23.73 12.11
CA LYS A 573 34.62 -24.41 12.88
C LYS A 573 36.00 -23.94 12.42
N ARG A 574 36.85 -23.54 13.36
CA ARG A 574 38.20 -23.07 13.07
C ARG A 574 39.03 -24.13 12.33
N GLU A 575 38.84 -25.40 12.69
CA GLU A 575 39.49 -26.54 12.01
C GLU A 575 39.14 -26.61 10.52
N LEU A 576 37.85 -26.42 10.17
CA LEU A 576 37.42 -26.37 8.78
C LEU A 576 38.03 -25.14 8.07
N ALA A 577 37.99 -23.97 8.70
CA ALA A 577 38.60 -22.77 8.13
C ALA A 577 40.11 -22.96 7.82
N HIS A 578 40.85 -23.62 8.71
CA HIS A 578 42.25 -23.97 8.49
C HIS A 578 42.44 -25.03 7.39
N GLN A 579 41.61 -26.07 7.36
CA GLN A 579 41.64 -27.10 6.33
C GLN A 579 41.48 -26.49 4.93
N LEU A 580 40.63 -25.48 4.80
CA LEU A 580 40.38 -24.78 3.54
C LEU A 580 41.46 -23.76 3.16
N GLY A 581 42.42 -23.46 4.05
CA GLY A 581 43.45 -22.45 3.84
C GLY A 581 42.95 -20.99 3.97
N GLY A 582 41.71 -20.77 4.43
CA GLY A 582 41.11 -19.44 4.52
C GLY A 582 40.67 -18.86 3.16
N TRP A 583 40.69 -17.54 3.05
CA TRP A 583 40.31 -16.79 1.84
C TRP A 583 41.39 -16.93 0.76
N ASP A 584 41.01 -16.93 -0.51
CA ASP A 584 41.99 -16.95 -1.61
C ASP A 584 42.72 -15.60 -1.68
N GLU A 585 43.99 -15.58 -1.28
CA GLU A 585 44.84 -14.39 -1.22
C GLU A 585 45.17 -13.80 -2.62
N SER A 586 44.88 -14.53 -3.70
CA SER A 586 45.01 -14.03 -5.07
C SER A 586 43.78 -13.24 -5.55
N MET A 587 42.65 -13.35 -4.85
CA MET A 587 41.40 -12.68 -5.21
C MET A 587 41.27 -11.33 -4.50
N ALA A 588 41.16 -10.26 -5.28
CA ALA A 588 40.92 -8.91 -4.76
C ALA A 588 39.44 -8.60 -4.51
N ILE A 589 38.52 -9.32 -5.17
CA ILE A 589 37.06 -9.11 -5.14
C ILE A 589 36.40 -10.51 -5.12
N SER A 590 35.25 -10.64 -4.46
CA SER A 590 34.46 -11.88 -4.34
C SER A 590 35.20 -13.07 -3.69
N ALA A 591 36.25 -12.79 -2.90
CA ALA A 591 36.99 -13.81 -2.15
C ALA A 591 36.13 -14.47 -1.05
N ASP A 592 35.15 -13.74 -0.54
CA ASP A 592 34.08 -14.19 0.36
C ASP A 592 33.19 -15.26 -0.29
N VAL A 593 32.71 -15.03 -1.52
CA VAL A 593 31.87 -15.98 -2.25
C VAL A 593 32.64 -17.27 -2.58
N ASP A 594 33.88 -17.17 -3.07
CA ASP A 594 34.73 -18.34 -3.27
C ASP A 594 34.91 -19.13 -1.96
N PHE A 595 35.18 -18.42 -0.85
CA PHE A 595 35.37 -19.07 0.43
C PHE A 595 34.09 -19.79 0.91
N VAL A 596 32.91 -19.18 0.77
CA VAL A 596 31.63 -19.83 1.09
C VAL A 596 31.41 -21.05 0.20
N LEU A 597 31.73 -21.01 -1.09
CA LEU A 597 31.60 -22.17 -1.98
C LEU A 597 32.52 -23.32 -1.55
N ARG A 598 33.77 -23.03 -1.16
CA ARG A 598 34.69 -24.03 -0.60
C ARG A 598 34.24 -24.57 0.76
N ILE A 599 33.61 -23.73 1.59
CA ILE A 599 32.95 -24.17 2.83
C ILE A 599 31.81 -25.13 2.49
N ILE A 600 30.94 -24.76 1.55
CA ILE A 600 29.82 -25.60 1.10
C ILE A 600 30.36 -26.97 0.65
N GLU A 601 31.45 -27.04 -0.12
CA GLU A 601 32.04 -28.31 -0.58
C GLU A 601 32.38 -29.29 0.57
N HIS A 602 32.83 -28.78 1.72
CA HIS A 602 33.40 -29.59 2.80
C HIS A 602 32.52 -29.69 4.05
N ALA A 603 31.62 -28.73 4.28
CA ALA A 603 30.71 -28.73 5.41
C ALA A 603 29.70 -29.87 5.29
N ARG A 604 29.61 -30.71 6.33
CA ARG A 604 28.61 -31.76 6.45
C ARG A 604 27.32 -31.22 7.04
N THR A 605 27.44 -30.31 7.99
CA THR A 605 26.29 -29.73 8.70
C THR A 605 26.35 -28.21 8.58
N ILE A 606 25.30 -27.61 8.01
CA ILE A 606 25.13 -26.17 7.87
C ILE A 606 23.92 -25.74 8.70
N ALA A 607 24.10 -24.77 9.59
CA ALA A 607 23.04 -24.26 10.47
C ALA A 607 22.68 -22.81 10.15
N HIS A 608 21.39 -22.54 10.09
CA HIS A 608 20.82 -21.20 10.00
C HIS A 608 20.23 -20.78 11.34
N VAL A 609 20.65 -19.62 11.82
CA VAL A 609 20.03 -18.95 12.96
C VAL A 609 19.05 -17.89 12.41
N PRO A 610 17.72 -18.11 12.50
CA PRO A 610 16.71 -17.20 11.94
C PRO A 610 16.52 -15.95 12.80
N ARG A 611 17.61 -15.19 12.94
CA ARG A 611 17.71 -13.97 13.73
C ARG A 611 18.71 -13.04 13.08
N VAL A 612 18.38 -11.75 13.04
CA VAL A 612 19.33 -10.70 12.68
C VAL A 612 20.41 -10.67 13.76
N LEU A 613 21.64 -11.03 13.40
CA LEU A 613 22.81 -10.96 14.30
C LEU A 613 23.87 -9.95 13.81
N TYR A 614 23.70 -9.44 12.59
CA TYR A 614 24.65 -8.59 11.89
C TYR A 614 23.93 -7.43 11.20
N ARG A 615 24.46 -6.22 11.34
CA ARG A 615 24.05 -5.05 10.58
C ARG A 615 25.15 -4.66 9.61
N TRP A 616 24.84 -4.69 8.34
CA TRP A 616 25.71 -4.29 7.25
C TRP A 616 25.48 -2.82 6.90
N ARG A 617 26.48 -1.98 7.14
CA ARG A 617 26.47 -0.56 6.80
C ARG A 617 26.72 -0.36 5.32
N THR A 618 25.79 0.30 4.64
CA THR A 618 25.94 0.64 3.22
C THR A 618 26.36 2.10 3.06
N HIS A 619 27.38 2.33 2.24
CA HIS A 619 27.89 3.67 1.94
C HIS A 619 28.49 3.72 0.52
N SER A 620 28.78 4.92 0.01
CA SER A 620 29.26 5.11 -1.36
C SER A 620 30.61 4.42 -1.67
N GLY A 621 31.38 4.09 -0.63
CA GLY A 621 32.66 3.38 -0.73
C GLY A 621 32.54 1.86 -0.78
N SER A 622 31.36 1.27 -0.55
CA SER A 622 31.19 -0.19 -0.54
C SER A 622 31.47 -0.79 -1.93
N THR A 623 32.34 -1.79 -1.98
CA THR A 623 32.89 -2.40 -3.22
C THR A 623 31.81 -2.84 -4.23
N GLY A 624 30.65 -3.30 -3.75
CA GLY A 624 29.53 -3.75 -4.59
C GLY A 624 28.87 -2.64 -5.42
N HIS A 625 28.94 -1.37 -5.00
CA HIS A 625 28.24 -0.28 -5.69
C HIS A 625 29.07 0.33 -6.83
N SER A 626 30.40 0.43 -6.67
CA SER A 626 31.30 1.09 -7.62
C SER A 626 31.93 0.15 -8.65
N LYS A 627 31.89 -1.18 -8.44
CA LYS A 627 32.57 -2.19 -9.27
C LYS A 627 31.68 -3.36 -9.72
N LYS A 628 30.39 -3.09 -9.97
CA LYS A 628 29.38 -4.13 -10.27
C LYS A 628 29.83 -5.18 -11.30
N GLN A 629 30.39 -4.76 -12.44
CA GLN A 629 30.83 -5.69 -13.49
C GLN A 629 31.97 -6.62 -13.02
N GLN A 630 32.97 -6.05 -12.33
CA GLN A 630 34.09 -6.84 -11.80
C GLN A 630 33.63 -7.84 -10.74
N VAL A 631 32.64 -7.46 -9.91
CA VAL A 631 32.01 -8.36 -8.94
C VAL A 631 31.28 -9.50 -9.65
N MET A 632 30.47 -9.20 -10.69
CA MET A 632 29.76 -10.23 -11.46
C MET A 632 30.72 -11.25 -12.08
N GLU A 633 31.77 -10.77 -12.74
CA GLU A 633 32.77 -11.63 -13.39
C GLU A 633 33.54 -12.49 -12.38
N ALA A 634 33.96 -11.92 -11.25
CA ALA A 634 34.68 -12.64 -10.20
C ALA A 634 33.79 -13.70 -9.54
N THR A 635 32.53 -13.35 -9.24
CA THR A 635 31.56 -14.26 -8.65
C THR A 635 31.18 -15.39 -9.62
N GLN A 636 30.97 -15.10 -10.90
CA GLN A 636 30.74 -16.12 -11.93
C GLN A 636 31.91 -17.12 -11.99
N LYS A 637 33.16 -16.63 -11.98
CA LYS A 637 34.35 -17.49 -11.96
C LYS A 637 34.43 -18.35 -10.70
N ALA A 638 34.10 -17.79 -9.54
CA ALA A 638 34.05 -18.55 -8.28
C ALA A 638 33.01 -19.67 -8.33
N ILE A 639 31.81 -19.38 -8.85
CA ILE A 639 30.74 -20.38 -9.05
C ILE A 639 31.18 -21.45 -10.06
N GLN A 640 31.80 -21.08 -11.18
CA GLN A 640 32.30 -22.05 -12.15
C GLN A 640 33.38 -22.96 -11.52
N ALA A 641 34.34 -22.39 -10.80
CA ALA A 641 35.40 -23.14 -10.14
C ALA A 641 34.83 -24.13 -9.10
N HIS A 642 33.77 -23.75 -8.39
CA HIS A 642 33.03 -24.65 -7.50
C HIS A 642 32.39 -25.83 -8.24
N LEU A 643 31.70 -25.56 -9.36
CA LEU A 643 31.09 -26.60 -10.19
C LEU A 643 32.14 -27.55 -10.78
N ASP A 644 33.29 -27.01 -11.18
CA ASP A 644 34.42 -27.78 -11.72
C ASP A 644 35.04 -28.70 -10.64
N ARG A 645 35.23 -28.19 -9.42
CA ARG A 645 35.71 -29.00 -8.26
C ARG A 645 34.75 -30.13 -7.93
N LEU A 646 33.44 -29.88 -8.01
CA LEU A 646 32.39 -30.88 -7.84
C LEU A 646 32.20 -31.79 -9.06
N LYS A 647 32.91 -31.54 -10.17
CA LYS A 647 32.83 -32.32 -11.43
C LYS A 647 31.41 -32.49 -11.94
N THR A 648 30.58 -31.45 -11.81
CA THR A 648 29.18 -31.51 -12.21
C THR A 648 28.97 -31.47 -13.71
N GLY A 649 29.95 -30.95 -14.46
CA GLY A 649 29.81 -30.66 -15.89
C GLY A 649 28.86 -29.50 -16.20
N ALA A 650 28.38 -28.78 -15.17
CA ALA A 650 27.51 -27.62 -15.34
C ALA A 650 28.31 -26.36 -15.67
N THR A 651 27.68 -25.44 -16.39
CA THR A 651 28.24 -24.12 -16.70
C THR A 651 27.42 -23.02 -16.03
N VAL A 652 28.04 -21.87 -15.79
CA VAL A 652 27.37 -20.68 -15.22
C VAL A 652 27.35 -19.52 -16.21
N GLU A 653 26.20 -18.86 -16.29
CA GLU A 653 25.96 -17.63 -17.05
C GLU A 653 25.46 -16.52 -16.12
N GLU A 654 25.61 -15.27 -16.53
CA GLU A 654 24.99 -14.13 -15.84
C GLU A 654 23.45 -14.22 -15.92
N GLY A 655 22.79 -13.84 -14.83
CA GLY A 655 21.33 -13.76 -14.74
C GLY A 655 20.78 -12.42 -15.23
N VAL A 656 19.50 -12.15 -14.91
CA VAL A 656 18.78 -10.96 -15.39
C VAL A 656 19.12 -9.67 -14.62
N TRP A 657 19.87 -9.76 -13.53
CA TRP A 657 20.21 -8.63 -12.66
C TRP A 657 21.55 -8.81 -11.94
N PHE A 658 22.00 -7.75 -11.27
CA PHE A 658 23.19 -7.80 -10.41
C PHE A 658 23.08 -8.90 -9.35
N ASN A 659 24.17 -9.63 -9.18
CA ASN A 659 24.35 -10.79 -8.30
C ASN A 659 23.35 -11.93 -8.56
N GLN A 660 22.91 -12.11 -9.81
CA GLN A 660 22.14 -13.28 -10.23
C GLN A 660 22.90 -14.09 -11.29
N PHE A 661 22.77 -15.41 -11.23
CA PHE A 661 23.44 -16.35 -12.12
C PHE A 661 22.50 -17.46 -12.54
N ARG A 662 22.72 -18.00 -13.75
CA ARG A 662 22.01 -19.15 -14.29
C ARG A 662 22.95 -20.33 -14.39
N ILE A 663 22.58 -21.43 -13.75
CA ILE A 663 23.32 -22.69 -13.86
C ILE A 663 22.69 -23.56 -14.94
N ASN A 664 23.51 -23.98 -15.90
CA ASN A 664 23.15 -24.87 -16.99
C ASN A 664 23.72 -26.25 -16.70
N TRP A 665 22.86 -27.13 -16.17
CA TRP A 665 23.21 -28.51 -15.84
C TRP A 665 23.31 -29.39 -17.10
N PRO A 666 24.12 -30.48 -17.06
CA PRO A 666 24.22 -31.41 -18.19
C PRO A 666 22.86 -31.99 -18.59
N LYS A 667 22.65 -32.10 -19.90
CA LYS A 667 21.42 -32.66 -20.46
C LYS A 667 21.32 -34.17 -20.18
N SER A 668 20.14 -34.63 -19.80
CA SER A 668 19.76 -36.06 -19.89
C SER A 668 19.00 -36.30 -21.19
N GLN A 669 19.10 -37.52 -21.74
CA GLN A 669 18.34 -37.97 -22.92
C GLN A 669 17.13 -38.83 -22.55
N GLY A 670 16.91 -39.09 -21.25
CA GLY A 670 15.81 -39.93 -20.78
C GLY A 670 14.44 -39.43 -21.24
N ARG A 671 13.60 -40.36 -21.71
CA ARG A 671 12.23 -40.06 -22.16
C ARG A 671 11.38 -39.54 -21.00
N VAL A 672 10.60 -38.49 -21.27
CA VAL A 672 9.65 -37.90 -20.32
C VAL A 672 8.23 -38.40 -20.61
N LEU A 673 7.58 -39.03 -19.62
CA LEU A 673 6.14 -39.28 -19.66
C LEU A 673 5.38 -38.03 -19.17
N ILE A 674 4.62 -37.38 -20.03
CA ILE A 674 3.75 -36.25 -19.67
C ILE A 674 2.34 -36.77 -19.43
N VAL A 675 1.84 -36.65 -18.21
CA VAL A 675 0.51 -37.12 -17.81
C VAL A 675 -0.42 -35.92 -17.64
N ILE A 676 -1.52 -35.89 -18.40
CA ILE A 676 -2.50 -34.80 -18.42
C ILE A 676 -3.89 -35.36 -18.12
N PRO A 677 -4.36 -35.36 -16.86
CA PRO A 677 -5.71 -35.77 -16.53
C PRO A 677 -6.73 -34.69 -16.95
N THR A 678 -7.87 -35.11 -17.52
CA THR A 678 -8.89 -34.17 -17.98
C THR A 678 -10.31 -34.76 -17.94
N LYS A 679 -11.29 -33.87 -17.88
CA LYS A 679 -12.69 -34.14 -18.14
C LYS A 679 -13.27 -32.94 -18.89
N ASN A 680 -13.76 -33.17 -20.11
CA ASN A 680 -14.29 -32.13 -21.01
C ASN A 680 -13.23 -31.06 -21.42
N LYS A 681 -13.67 -29.91 -21.95
CA LYS A 681 -12.82 -28.73 -22.22
C LYS A 681 -11.69 -28.99 -23.24
N ALA A 682 -12.08 -29.49 -24.42
CA ALA A 682 -11.21 -29.76 -25.54
C ALA A 682 -10.26 -28.59 -25.89
N ASP A 683 -10.72 -27.36 -25.76
CA ASP A 683 -10.00 -26.12 -26.04
C ASP A 683 -8.78 -25.94 -25.13
N LEU A 684 -8.90 -26.24 -23.84
CA LEU A 684 -7.79 -26.16 -22.88
C LEU A 684 -6.77 -27.27 -23.12
N VAL A 685 -7.25 -28.52 -23.30
CA VAL A 685 -6.36 -29.66 -23.59
C VAL A 685 -5.59 -29.42 -24.88
N LYS A 686 -6.25 -28.86 -25.89
CA LYS A 686 -5.63 -28.49 -27.15
C LYS A 686 -4.55 -27.43 -26.96
N THR A 687 -4.85 -26.35 -26.24
CA THR A 687 -3.88 -25.30 -25.90
C THR A 687 -2.66 -25.90 -25.18
N ALA A 688 -2.88 -26.75 -24.18
CA ALA A 688 -1.79 -27.40 -23.44
C ALA A 688 -0.91 -28.26 -24.35
N VAL A 689 -1.50 -29.20 -25.10
CA VAL A 689 -0.75 -30.10 -26.00
C VAL A 689 0.00 -29.32 -27.09
N GLU A 690 -0.67 -28.39 -27.77
CA GLU A 690 -0.03 -27.62 -28.85
C GLU A 690 1.04 -26.68 -28.32
N SER A 691 0.92 -26.16 -27.09
CA SER A 691 1.98 -25.37 -26.45
C SER A 691 3.22 -26.20 -26.13
N ILE A 692 3.05 -27.45 -25.69
CA ILE A 692 4.17 -28.39 -25.48
C ILE A 692 4.87 -28.66 -26.80
N GLU A 693 4.12 -29.00 -27.85
CA GLU A 693 4.66 -29.29 -29.19
C GLU A 693 5.41 -28.09 -29.79
N ARG A 694 4.89 -26.87 -29.57
CA ARG A 694 5.49 -25.64 -30.08
C ARG A 694 6.77 -25.23 -29.35
N THR A 695 6.77 -25.33 -28.02
CA THR A 695 7.87 -24.85 -27.17
C THR A 695 8.99 -25.87 -26.97
N THR A 696 8.80 -27.10 -27.44
CA THR A 696 9.77 -28.19 -27.31
C THR A 696 10.49 -28.42 -28.64
N PRO A 697 11.82 -28.22 -28.70
CA PRO A 697 12.59 -28.43 -29.93
C PRO A 697 12.52 -29.89 -30.44
N PRO A 698 12.69 -30.11 -31.76
CA PRO A 698 12.87 -31.45 -32.31
C PRO A 698 14.05 -32.17 -31.65
N GLY A 699 13.85 -33.44 -31.25
CA GLY A 699 14.88 -34.28 -30.63
C GLY A 699 14.75 -34.46 -29.11
N VAL A 700 13.89 -33.70 -28.43
CA VAL A 700 13.51 -34.00 -27.05
C VAL A 700 12.53 -35.17 -27.04
N ASP A 701 12.90 -36.31 -26.44
CA ASP A 701 12.05 -37.50 -26.36
C ASP A 701 11.03 -37.37 -25.21
N TYR A 702 9.75 -37.25 -25.58
CA TYR A 702 8.63 -37.24 -24.64
C TYR A 702 7.42 -38.00 -25.19
N ARG A 703 6.55 -38.43 -24.27
CA ARG A 703 5.28 -39.10 -24.57
C ARG A 703 4.16 -38.42 -23.80
N ILE A 704 3.11 -37.99 -24.49
CA ILE A 704 1.91 -37.44 -23.85
C ILE A 704 0.86 -38.54 -23.65
N VAL A 705 0.35 -38.64 -22.42
CA VAL A 705 -0.82 -39.42 -22.05
C VAL A 705 -1.88 -38.46 -21.53
N VAL A 706 -2.93 -38.25 -22.32
CA VAL A 706 -4.14 -37.57 -21.86
C VAL A 706 -5.05 -38.60 -21.22
N VAL A 707 -5.38 -38.42 -19.94
CA VAL A 707 -6.27 -39.33 -19.22
C VAL A 707 -7.68 -38.76 -19.24
N ASP A 708 -8.55 -39.37 -20.05
CA ASP A 708 -9.95 -38.97 -20.20
C ASP A 708 -10.82 -39.58 -19.10
N HIS A 709 -11.22 -38.75 -18.13
CA HIS A 709 -12.12 -39.10 -17.04
C HIS A 709 -13.59 -38.92 -17.44
N GLU A 710 -14.05 -39.80 -18.34
CA GLU A 710 -15.45 -39.88 -18.76
C GLU A 710 -15.98 -38.55 -19.33
N SER A 711 -15.26 -37.97 -20.30
CA SER A 711 -15.71 -36.75 -20.98
C SER A 711 -17.00 -36.97 -21.76
N THR A 712 -17.95 -36.06 -21.55
CA THR A 712 -19.30 -36.13 -22.10
C THR A 712 -19.52 -35.11 -23.22
N GLU A 713 -18.69 -34.08 -23.31
CA GLU A 713 -18.82 -33.04 -24.35
C GLU A 713 -18.47 -33.62 -25.75
N PRO A 714 -19.35 -33.44 -26.76
CA PRO A 714 -19.12 -33.95 -28.11
C PRO A 714 -17.81 -33.44 -28.74
N GLU A 715 -17.47 -32.15 -28.51
CA GLU A 715 -16.22 -31.56 -29.01
C GLU A 715 -14.99 -32.18 -28.34
N SER A 716 -15.05 -32.46 -27.03
CA SER A 716 -13.98 -33.15 -26.29
C SER A 716 -13.77 -34.57 -26.82
N GLN A 717 -14.84 -35.34 -27.00
CA GLN A 717 -14.75 -36.69 -27.58
C GLN A 717 -14.21 -36.67 -29.01
N LYS A 718 -14.63 -35.69 -29.83
CA LYS A 718 -14.14 -35.51 -31.20
C LYS A 718 -12.64 -35.18 -31.21
N TYR A 719 -12.22 -34.24 -30.36
CA TYR A 719 -10.82 -33.86 -30.24
C TYR A 719 -9.97 -35.02 -29.74
N PHE A 720 -10.38 -35.75 -28.70
CA PHE A 720 -9.62 -36.88 -28.18
C PHE A 720 -9.50 -38.04 -29.17
N ARG A 721 -10.54 -38.32 -29.97
CA ARG A 721 -10.43 -39.27 -31.10
C ARG A 721 -9.39 -38.83 -32.14
N ALA A 722 -9.27 -37.52 -32.41
CA ALA A 722 -8.24 -36.99 -33.30
C ALA A 722 -6.85 -37.04 -32.65
N LEU A 723 -6.77 -36.71 -31.36
CA LEU A 723 -5.54 -36.70 -30.56
C LEU A 723 -4.92 -38.09 -30.44
N ALA A 724 -5.75 -39.14 -30.30
CA ALA A 724 -5.34 -40.54 -30.23
C ALA A 724 -4.53 -41.03 -31.45
N LYS A 725 -4.54 -40.27 -32.56
CA LYS A 725 -3.72 -40.56 -33.75
C LYS A 725 -2.26 -40.14 -33.60
N ARG A 726 -1.95 -39.26 -32.64
CA ARG A 726 -0.61 -38.67 -32.42
C ARG A 726 -0.08 -38.90 -31.01
N HIS A 727 -0.96 -38.98 -30.02
CA HIS A 727 -0.65 -39.16 -28.60
C HIS A 727 -1.53 -40.25 -27.98
N ILE A 728 -1.25 -40.62 -26.73
CA ILE A 728 -2.06 -41.61 -26.01
C ILE A 728 -3.25 -40.90 -25.36
N VAL A 729 -4.45 -41.45 -25.56
CA VAL A 729 -5.65 -41.09 -24.82
C VAL A 729 -6.09 -42.30 -24.00
N MET A 730 -5.93 -42.22 -22.68
CA MET A 730 -6.26 -43.31 -21.75
C MET A 730 -7.64 -43.06 -21.13
N PRO A 731 -8.62 -43.96 -21.31
CA PRO A 731 -9.89 -43.85 -20.59
C PRO A 731 -9.70 -44.18 -19.11
N TYR A 732 -10.36 -43.43 -18.23
CA TYR A 732 -10.44 -43.72 -16.80
C TYR A 732 -11.90 -43.64 -16.33
N GLN A 733 -12.35 -44.65 -15.59
CA GLN A 733 -13.73 -44.78 -15.10
C GLN A 733 -13.77 -44.74 -13.56
N GLY A 734 -14.86 -44.21 -13.00
CA GLY A 734 -15.10 -44.18 -11.56
C GLY A 734 -15.05 -42.78 -10.95
N PRO A 735 -15.03 -42.64 -9.61
CA PRO A 735 -15.00 -41.33 -8.96
C PRO A 735 -13.70 -40.58 -9.28
N PHE A 736 -13.80 -39.25 -9.42
CA PHE A 736 -12.62 -38.40 -9.61
C PHE A 736 -11.67 -38.56 -8.43
N ASN A 737 -10.41 -38.83 -8.73
CA ASN A 737 -9.32 -38.85 -7.76
C ASN A 737 -8.01 -38.59 -8.50
N TYR A 738 -7.47 -37.39 -8.36
CA TYR A 738 -6.29 -36.95 -9.09
C TYR A 738 -5.10 -37.90 -8.88
N SER A 739 -4.88 -38.32 -7.63
CA SER A 739 -3.80 -39.24 -7.26
C SER A 739 -3.92 -40.60 -7.96
N LYS A 740 -5.10 -41.23 -7.94
CA LYS A 740 -5.33 -42.53 -8.60
C LYS A 740 -5.19 -42.44 -10.12
N ILE A 741 -5.74 -41.39 -10.72
CA ILE A 741 -5.69 -41.16 -12.17
C ILE A 741 -4.24 -41.08 -12.64
N ASN A 742 -3.42 -40.27 -11.97
CA ASN A 742 -2.01 -40.11 -12.31
C ASN A 742 -1.20 -41.39 -12.05
N ASN A 743 -1.41 -42.06 -10.91
CA ASN A 743 -0.73 -43.32 -10.59
C ASN A 743 -0.99 -44.40 -11.65
N GLU A 744 -2.25 -44.55 -12.09
CA GLU A 744 -2.61 -45.52 -13.12
C GLU A 744 -1.99 -45.20 -14.49
N ALA A 745 -1.91 -43.92 -14.85
CA ALA A 745 -1.28 -43.50 -16.11
C ALA A 745 0.22 -43.81 -16.11
N VAL A 746 0.93 -43.48 -15.02
CA VAL A 746 2.36 -43.78 -14.88
C VAL A 746 2.61 -45.28 -14.91
N LYS A 747 1.80 -46.05 -14.18
CA LYS A 747 1.90 -47.51 -14.14
C LYS A 747 1.70 -48.17 -15.50
N LYS A 748 0.78 -47.66 -16.33
CA LYS A 748 0.47 -48.25 -17.65
C LYS A 748 1.39 -47.80 -18.77
N HIS A 749 1.93 -46.59 -18.68
CA HIS A 749 2.62 -45.95 -19.82
C HIS A 749 4.03 -45.45 -19.51
N GLY A 750 4.56 -45.71 -18.32
CA GLY A 750 5.86 -45.22 -17.87
C GLY A 750 7.02 -46.21 -17.95
N ASP A 751 6.83 -47.47 -18.34
CA ASP A 751 7.85 -48.53 -18.20
C ASP A 751 9.21 -48.21 -18.87
N ASP A 752 9.19 -47.48 -19.99
CA ASP A 752 10.35 -47.06 -20.77
C ASP A 752 10.68 -45.56 -20.62
N CYS A 753 10.11 -44.90 -19.62
CA CYS A 753 10.35 -43.49 -19.32
C CYS A 753 11.25 -43.33 -18.09
N GLU A 754 12.27 -42.49 -18.20
CA GLU A 754 13.17 -42.16 -17.08
C GLU A 754 12.55 -41.08 -16.18
N PHE A 755 11.75 -40.19 -16.76
CA PHE A 755 11.10 -39.08 -16.07
C PHE A 755 9.58 -39.12 -16.24
N VAL A 756 8.88 -38.56 -15.25
CA VAL A 756 7.45 -38.27 -15.30
C VAL A 756 7.26 -36.78 -15.07
N LEU A 757 6.38 -36.18 -15.87
CA LEU A 757 5.91 -34.81 -15.76
C LEU A 757 4.40 -34.83 -15.56
N PHE A 758 3.94 -34.43 -14.39
CA PHE A 758 2.53 -34.19 -14.10
C PHE A 758 2.17 -32.78 -14.52
N LEU A 759 1.08 -32.65 -15.27
CA LEU A 759 0.67 -31.38 -15.86
C LEU A 759 -0.85 -31.27 -15.86
N ASN A 760 -1.38 -30.12 -15.42
CA ASN A 760 -2.80 -29.86 -15.55
C ASN A 760 -3.20 -29.64 -17.02
N ASN A 761 -4.48 -29.81 -17.33
CA ASN A 761 -4.97 -29.73 -18.70
C ASN A 761 -5.21 -28.31 -19.22
N ASP A 762 -5.03 -27.30 -18.38
CA ASP A 762 -5.28 -25.87 -18.61
C ASP A 762 -4.02 -25.03 -18.41
N VAL A 763 -2.86 -25.62 -18.69
CA VAL A 763 -1.59 -24.88 -18.77
C VAL A 763 -1.27 -24.48 -20.21
N GLU A 764 -0.50 -23.42 -20.36
CA GLU A 764 0.17 -23.07 -21.62
C GLU A 764 1.65 -22.82 -21.38
N ALA A 765 2.49 -23.61 -22.05
CA ALA A 765 3.92 -23.37 -22.06
C ALA A 765 4.28 -22.16 -22.92
N ILE A 766 5.02 -21.22 -22.34
CA ILE A 766 5.51 -20.00 -23.01
C ILE A 766 7.03 -19.87 -23.03
N THR A 767 7.73 -20.71 -22.26
CA THR A 767 9.20 -20.73 -22.22
C THR A 767 9.73 -21.78 -23.18
N ASP A 768 10.60 -21.40 -24.11
CA ASP A 768 11.19 -22.36 -25.04
C ASP A 768 12.12 -23.35 -24.33
N ASN A 769 12.13 -24.59 -24.81
CA ASN A 769 12.97 -25.70 -24.34
C ASN A 769 12.89 -25.96 -22.82
N TRP A 770 11.74 -25.69 -22.22
CA TRP A 770 11.52 -25.81 -20.79
C TRP A 770 11.57 -27.25 -20.27
N ILE A 771 11.10 -28.24 -21.06
CA ILE A 771 11.14 -29.66 -20.69
C ILE A 771 12.59 -30.11 -20.47
N ASP A 772 13.50 -29.77 -21.38
CA ASP A 772 14.93 -30.08 -21.27
C ASP A 772 15.57 -29.45 -20.03
N ARG A 773 15.16 -28.22 -19.71
CA ARG A 773 15.65 -27.51 -18.52
C ARG A 773 15.20 -28.19 -17.24
N MET A 774 13.90 -28.47 -17.09
CA MET A 774 13.37 -29.21 -15.94
C MET A 774 13.97 -30.61 -15.85
N ARG A 775 14.15 -31.29 -16.99
CA ARG A 775 14.78 -32.62 -17.09
C ARG A 775 16.23 -32.61 -16.62
N SER A 776 16.99 -31.57 -16.95
CA SER A 776 18.39 -31.44 -16.53
C SER A 776 18.53 -31.18 -15.02
N LEU A 777 17.53 -30.52 -14.40
CA LEU A 777 17.46 -30.40 -12.94
C LEU A 777 17.03 -31.73 -12.31
N ALA A 778 15.98 -32.36 -12.85
CA ALA A 778 15.42 -33.61 -12.33
C ALA A 778 16.35 -34.82 -12.51
N SER A 779 17.31 -34.78 -13.44
CA SER A 779 18.29 -35.86 -13.65
C SER A 779 19.31 -35.97 -12.52
N ARG A 780 19.48 -34.91 -11.72
CA ARG A 780 20.43 -34.89 -10.61
C ARG A 780 19.99 -35.80 -9.47
N GLN A 781 20.92 -36.62 -9.00
CA GLN A 781 20.63 -37.63 -7.97
C GLN A 781 20.15 -37.04 -6.63
N ASP A 782 20.55 -35.81 -6.29
CA ASP A 782 20.13 -35.10 -5.08
C ASP A 782 18.73 -34.46 -5.19
N VAL A 783 18.13 -34.42 -6.38
CA VAL A 783 16.82 -33.81 -6.64
C VAL A 783 15.76 -34.90 -6.74
N GLY A 784 14.59 -34.69 -6.15
CA GLY A 784 13.45 -35.61 -6.24
C GLY A 784 12.24 -35.04 -6.98
N ALA A 785 12.05 -33.72 -6.98
CA ALA A 785 11.00 -33.06 -7.76
C ALA A 785 11.44 -31.66 -8.22
N VAL A 786 10.92 -31.22 -9.38
CA VAL A 786 11.17 -29.90 -9.97
C VAL A 786 9.84 -29.27 -10.39
N GLY A 787 9.55 -28.05 -9.95
CA GLY A 787 8.36 -27.28 -10.31
C GLY A 787 8.71 -26.01 -11.09
N ALA A 788 7.75 -25.55 -11.90
CA ALA A 788 7.87 -24.33 -12.70
C ALA A 788 7.25 -23.11 -12.02
N LEU A 789 7.55 -21.90 -12.52
CA LEU A 789 6.75 -20.71 -12.26
C LEU A 789 5.46 -20.75 -13.07
N LEU A 790 4.32 -20.69 -12.38
CA LEU A 790 3.00 -20.61 -13.01
C LEU A 790 2.42 -19.22 -12.84
N LEU A 791 1.88 -18.68 -13.93
CA LEU A 791 1.26 -17.37 -13.98
C LEU A 791 -0.24 -17.49 -14.25
N TYR A 792 -1.01 -16.59 -13.65
CA TYR A 792 -2.35 -16.28 -14.10
C TYR A 792 -2.32 -15.60 -15.48
N PRO A 793 -3.43 -15.57 -16.23
CA PRO A 793 -3.50 -14.92 -17.55
C PRO A 793 -3.15 -13.43 -17.55
N ASP A 794 -3.31 -12.77 -16.40
CA ASP A 794 -2.93 -11.38 -16.17
C ASP A 794 -1.43 -11.19 -15.84
N LYS A 795 -0.63 -12.26 -15.96
CA LYS A 795 0.82 -12.32 -15.71
C LYS A 795 1.24 -12.16 -14.24
N ARG A 796 0.29 -12.19 -13.30
CA ARG A 796 0.62 -12.33 -11.88
C ARG A 796 1.00 -13.77 -11.56
N VAL A 797 1.83 -13.94 -10.56
CA VAL A 797 2.29 -15.24 -10.07
C VAL A 797 1.12 -15.99 -9.45
N GLN A 798 0.96 -17.24 -9.83
CA GLN A 798 0.06 -18.19 -9.20
C GLN A 798 0.84 -19.21 -8.36
N HIS A 799 2.02 -19.63 -8.83
CA HIS A 799 2.87 -20.56 -8.10
C HIS A 799 4.36 -20.25 -8.28
N ALA A 800 5.09 -20.12 -7.18
CA ALA A 800 6.55 -20.01 -7.16
C ALA A 800 7.19 -20.86 -6.04
N GLY A 801 6.64 -22.07 -5.82
CA GLY A 801 6.87 -22.88 -4.62
C GLY A 801 5.64 -22.89 -3.69
N VAL A 802 5.63 -23.80 -2.71
CA VAL A 802 4.60 -23.92 -1.66
C VAL A 802 5.26 -23.78 -0.29
N ILE A 803 4.63 -22.97 0.57
CA ILE A 803 5.06 -22.69 1.95
C ILE A 803 4.13 -23.44 2.91
N MET A 804 4.70 -24.29 3.77
CA MET A 804 3.96 -24.98 4.82
C MET A 804 3.65 -24.04 6.00
N GLY A 805 2.44 -24.15 6.54
CA GLY A 805 1.93 -23.34 7.65
C GLY A 805 1.41 -21.96 7.25
N PHE A 806 1.52 -21.57 5.98
CA PHE A 806 0.93 -20.34 5.47
C PHE A 806 -0.59 -20.50 5.34
N ASN A 807 -1.37 -19.48 5.74
CA ASN A 807 -2.84 -19.56 5.80
C ASN A 807 -3.33 -20.83 6.53
N GLU A 808 -2.71 -21.15 7.67
CA GLU A 808 -3.02 -22.28 8.56
C GLU A 808 -2.77 -23.69 7.98
N SER A 809 -2.36 -23.82 6.72
CA SER A 809 -2.15 -25.12 6.06
C SER A 809 -0.93 -25.13 5.14
N ALA A 810 -1.11 -24.88 3.84
CA ALA A 810 -0.06 -24.68 2.87
C ALA A 810 -0.59 -23.85 1.69
N ASP A 811 0.18 -22.88 1.21
CA ASP A 811 -0.21 -22.03 0.08
C ASP A 811 0.98 -21.68 -0.81
N HIS A 812 0.70 -21.15 -1.99
CA HIS A 812 1.68 -20.83 -3.01
C HIS A 812 2.47 -19.56 -2.66
N ALA A 813 3.79 -19.61 -2.78
CA ALA A 813 4.65 -18.44 -2.61
C ALA A 813 4.44 -17.42 -3.74
N PHE A 814 4.54 -16.14 -3.41
CA PHE A 814 4.39 -14.96 -4.27
C PHE A 814 3.05 -14.84 -4.98
N LYS A 815 2.02 -15.56 -4.51
CA LYS A 815 0.70 -15.55 -5.16
C LYS A 815 0.19 -14.11 -5.31
N PHE A 816 -0.28 -13.78 -6.50
CA PHE A 816 -0.76 -12.46 -6.92
C PHE A 816 0.30 -11.35 -7.05
N VAL A 817 1.59 -11.65 -6.89
CA VAL A 817 2.66 -10.69 -7.19
C VAL A 817 2.86 -10.59 -8.71
N ASP A 818 3.11 -9.40 -9.23
CA ASP A 818 3.44 -9.22 -10.65
C ASP A 818 4.75 -9.95 -10.99
N ALA A 819 4.74 -10.84 -11.98
CA ALA A 819 5.96 -11.52 -12.42
C ALA A 819 6.90 -10.60 -13.22
N TYR A 820 6.37 -9.46 -13.68
CA TYR A 820 7.08 -8.46 -14.49
C TYR A 820 6.80 -7.06 -13.97
N LEU A 821 7.85 -6.24 -13.82
CA LEU A 821 7.76 -4.89 -13.24
C LEU A 821 7.31 -3.83 -14.24
N ASN A 822 7.30 -4.13 -15.54
CA ASN A 822 6.91 -3.19 -16.58
C ASN A 822 6.50 -3.91 -17.87
N ASP A 823 5.86 -3.17 -18.77
CA ASP A 823 5.42 -3.65 -20.09
C ASP A 823 6.59 -4.05 -21.01
N LYS A 824 7.82 -3.61 -20.68
CA LYS A 824 9.04 -4.00 -21.41
C LYS A 824 9.54 -5.40 -21.01
N GLY A 825 8.82 -6.11 -20.15
CA GLY A 825 9.14 -7.49 -19.78
C GLY A 825 10.25 -7.63 -18.75
N ARG A 826 10.60 -6.58 -18.00
CA ARG A 826 11.59 -6.69 -16.92
C ARG A 826 11.04 -7.61 -15.83
N ARG A 827 11.74 -8.70 -15.53
CA ARG A 827 11.36 -9.67 -14.51
C ARG A 827 11.32 -9.05 -13.11
N ASN A 828 10.28 -9.37 -12.36
CA ASN A 828 10.27 -9.17 -10.92
C ASN A 828 11.15 -10.24 -10.27
N LEU A 829 12.13 -9.81 -9.47
CA LEU A 829 13.08 -10.72 -8.82
C LEU A 829 12.49 -11.33 -7.54
N GLY A 830 11.42 -10.74 -6.99
CA GLY A 830 10.86 -11.12 -5.71
C GLY A 830 11.78 -10.80 -4.52
N TYR A 831 11.37 -11.23 -3.34
CA TYR A 831 12.11 -11.01 -2.10
C TYR A 831 13.49 -11.67 -2.16
N ASN A 832 14.55 -10.89 -1.97
CA ASN A 832 15.94 -11.37 -2.02
C ASN A 832 16.27 -12.20 -3.29
N CYS A 833 15.67 -11.86 -4.45
CA CYS A 833 15.82 -12.59 -5.71
C CYS A 833 15.19 -14.00 -5.76
N SER A 834 14.36 -14.39 -4.78
CA SER A 834 13.84 -15.76 -4.69
C SER A 834 12.85 -16.14 -5.79
N LEU A 835 12.14 -15.18 -6.38
CA LEU A 835 11.12 -15.47 -7.42
C LEU A 835 11.77 -15.88 -8.75
N SER A 836 12.92 -15.29 -9.09
CA SER A 836 13.64 -15.59 -10.33
C SER A 836 14.70 -16.69 -10.20
N SER A 837 15.03 -17.11 -8.97
CA SER A 837 16.10 -18.08 -8.68
C SER A 837 15.62 -19.54 -8.79
N VAL A 838 16.56 -20.45 -9.03
CA VAL A 838 16.35 -21.87 -8.73
C VAL A 838 16.60 -22.06 -7.25
N ARG A 839 15.67 -22.65 -6.50
CA ARG A 839 15.86 -22.85 -5.06
C ARG A 839 15.02 -24.00 -4.50
N ASP A 840 15.43 -24.46 -3.33
CA ASP A 840 14.66 -25.41 -2.53
C ASP A 840 13.39 -24.76 -1.95
N TYR A 841 12.31 -25.53 -1.98
CA TYR A 841 11.06 -25.32 -1.24
C TYR A 841 10.61 -26.61 -0.54
N SER A 842 9.60 -26.51 0.31
CA SER A 842 8.98 -27.71 0.91
C SER A 842 8.15 -28.48 -0.10
N ALA A 843 7.47 -27.78 -1.01
CA ALA A 843 6.69 -28.40 -2.07
C ALA A 843 6.60 -27.52 -3.33
N VAL A 844 6.25 -28.17 -4.44
CA VAL A 844 5.86 -27.55 -5.72
C VAL A 844 4.57 -28.21 -6.21
N THR A 845 3.81 -27.53 -7.07
CA THR A 845 2.51 -28.05 -7.50
C THR A 845 2.58 -29.01 -8.68
N ALA A 846 1.71 -30.04 -8.69
CA ALA A 846 1.55 -30.95 -9.83
C ALA A 846 0.78 -30.34 -11.01
N ALA A 847 0.38 -29.07 -10.95
CA ALA A 847 0.01 -28.34 -12.16
C ALA A 847 1.17 -28.27 -13.16
N CYS A 848 2.42 -28.31 -12.69
CA CYS A 848 3.61 -28.63 -13.49
C CYS A 848 4.75 -29.14 -12.58
N LEU A 849 4.89 -30.46 -12.45
CA LEU A 849 5.90 -31.12 -11.61
C LEU A 849 6.62 -32.23 -12.38
N MET A 850 7.94 -32.13 -12.51
CA MET A 850 8.79 -33.16 -13.09
C MET A 850 9.59 -33.91 -12.02
N MET A 851 9.71 -35.22 -12.16
CA MET A 851 10.57 -36.05 -11.31
C MET A 851 11.10 -37.29 -12.05
N ARG A 852 12.13 -37.93 -11.50
CA ARG A 852 12.54 -39.28 -11.95
C ARG A 852 11.43 -40.28 -11.64
N LYS A 853 11.11 -41.13 -12.61
CA LYS A 853 10.15 -42.23 -12.41
C LYS A 853 10.58 -43.15 -11.27
N SER A 854 11.89 -43.43 -11.17
CA SER A 854 12.42 -44.27 -10.10
C SER A 854 12.14 -43.72 -8.69
N VAL A 855 12.16 -42.39 -8.52
CA VAL A 855 11.82 -41.74 -7.24
C VAL A 855 10.31 -41.82 -7.00
N PHE A 856 9.49 -41.61 -8.03
CA PHE A 856 8.04 -41.76 -7.93
C PHE A 856 7.64 -43.17 -7.50
N ASP A 857 8.23 -44.18 -8.14
CA ASP A 857 8.01 -45.60 -7.82
C ASP A 857 8.50 -45.94 -6.41
N GLN A 858 9.68 -45.46 -6.01
CA GLN A 858 10.25 -45.65 -4.68
C GLN A 858 9.31 -45.12 -3.58
N LEU A 859 8.66 -43.98 -3.83
CA LEU A 859 7.75 -43.35 -2.87
C LEU A 859 6.32 -43.91 -2.93
N GLY A 860 6.03 -44.85 -3.84
CA GLY A 860 4.70 -45.43 -4.03
C GLY A 860 3.71 -44.51 -4.75
N GLY A 861 4.19 -43.51 -5.47
CA GLY A 861 3.38 -42.55 -6.22
C GLY A 861 2.64 -41.52 -5.36
N PHE A 862 1.55 -40.96 -5.89
CA PHE A 862 0.65 -40.08 -5.14
C PHE A 862 -0.18 -40.87 -4.11
N GLU A 863 -0.42 -40.29 -2.93
CA GLU A 863 -1.23 -40.90 -1.88
C GLU A 863 -2.73 -40.82 -2.25
N PRO A 864 -3.41 -41.97 -2.50
CA PRO A 864 -4.79 -41.98 -3.01
C PRO A 864 -5.84 -41.35 -2.11
N ARG A 865 -5.55 -41.12 -0.82
CA ARG A 865 -6.44 -40.36 0.08
C ARG A 865 -6.55 -38.88 -0.30
N PHE A 866 -5.51 -38.29 -0.85
CA PHE A 866 -5.56 -36.93 -1.39
C PHE A 866 -6.22 -36.95 -2.76
N GLY A 867 -7.55 -36.86 -2.77
CA GLY A 867 -8.34 -37.00 -3.99
C GLY A 867 -8.35 -35.75 -4.85
N VAL A 868 -8.26 -34.57 -4.23
CA VAL A 868 -8.46 -33.29 -4.94
C VAL A 868 -7.38 -32.27 -4.61
N GLY A 869 -7.09 -32.02 -3.33
CA GLY A 869 -6.06 -31.08 -2.87
C GLY A 869 -4.84 -31.76 -2.27
N PHE A 870 -3.73 -31.03 -2.19
CA PHE A 870 -2.50 -31.40 -1.46
C PHE A 870 -1.79 -32.71 -1.83
N ASN A 871 -2.21 -33.39 -2.90
CA ASN A 871 -1.56 -34.62 -3.39
C ASN A 871 -0.08 -34.37 -3.78
N ASP A 872 0.19 -33.22 -4.39
CA ASP A 872 1.51 -32.74 -4.78
C ASP A 872 2.35 -32.30 -3.57
N THR A 873 1.73 -31.59 -2.63
CA THR A 873 2.35 -31.21 -1.35
C THR A 873 2.78 -32.44 -0.56
N ASP A 874 1.92 -33.44 -0.38
CA ASP A 874 2.29 -34.69 0.30
C ASP A 874 3.43 -35.43 -0.41
N LEU A 875 3.36 -35.56 -1.74
CA LEU A 875 4.41 -36.21 -2.52
C LEU A 875 5.76 -35.49 -2.32
N CYS A 876 5.77 -34.17 -2.39
CA CYS A 876 6.98 -33.36 -2.17
C CYS A 876 7.52 -33.50 -0.74
N LEU A 877 6.65 -33.55 0.27
CA LEU A 877 7.10 -33.77 1.66
C LEU A 877 7.72 -35.15 1.83
N ARG A 878 7.16 -36.20 1.21
CA ARG A 878 7.77 -37.54 1.18
C ARG A 878 9.08 -37.60 0.41
N VAL A 879 9.22 -36.83 -0.68
CA VAL A 879 10.51 -36.64 -1.37
C VAL A 879 11.57 -36.11 -0.39
N ARG A 880 11.21 -35.14 0.44
CA ARG A 880 12.12 -34.57 1.45
C ARG A 880 12.44 -35.54 2.58
N GLU A 881 11.45 -36.31 3.03
CA GLU A 881 11.67 -37.39 4.01
C GLU A 881 12.64 -38.46 3.49
N ALA A 882 12.71 -38.64 2.16
CA ALA A 882 13.70 -39.49 1.50
C ALA A 882 15.06 -38.80 1.27
N ASN A 883 15.31 -37.64 1.90
CA ASN A 883 16.53 -36.83 1.77
C ASN A 883 16.83 -36.34 0.34
N LEU A 884 15.78 -36.11 -0.45
CA LEU A 884 15.90 -35.52 -1.79
C LEU A 884 15.36 -34.09 -1.80
N LYS A 885 15.93 -33.24 -2.66
CA LYS A 885 15.51 -31.85 -2.83
C LYS A 885 14.22 -31.73 -3.62
N VAL A 886 13.43 -30.71 -3.30
CA VAL A 886 12.31 -30.23 -4.11
C VAL A 886 12.68 -28.84 -4.61
N LEU A 887 12.92 -28.74 -5.92
CA LEU A 887 13.38 -27.50 -6.54
C LEU A 887 12.23 -26.76 -7.23
N TYR A 888 12.17 -25.45 -7.01
CA TYR A 888 11.45 -24.52 -7.86
C TYR A 888 12.42 -23.90 -8.86
N ASP A 889 12.02 -23.80 -10.13
CA ASP A 889 12.79 -23.14 -11.19
C ASP A 889 12.08 -21.86 -11.68
N GLY A 890 12.52 -20.70 -11.19
CA GLY A 890 11.94 -19.40 -11.57
C GLY A 890 12.19 -18.94 -13.01
N ALA A 891 12.99 -19.67 -13.78
CA ALA A 891 13.20 -19.40 -15.21
C ALA A 891 12.29 -20.22 -16.14
N THR A 892 11.64 -21.28 -15.65
CA THR A 892 10.66 -22.03 -16.43
C THR A 892 9.28 -21.46 -16.16
N VAL A 893 8.71 -20.74 -17.13
CA VAL A 893 7.45 -20.00 -16.96
C VAL A 893 6.36 -20.55 -17.86
N LEU A 894 5.20 -20.82 -17.27
CA LEU A 894 3.98 -21.27 -17.95
C LEU A 894 2.79 -20.43 -17.46
N PHE A 895 1.75 -20.29 -18.31
CA PHE A 895 0.44 -19.87 -17.84
C PHE A 895 -0.34 -21.07 -17.31
N HIS A 896 -1.21 -20.84 -16.33
CA HIS A 896 -2.19 -21.81 -15.84
C HIS A 896 -3.54 -21.09 -15.69
N TYR A 897 -4.49 -21.43 -16.56
CA TYR A 897 -5.78 -20.74 -16.75
C TYR A 897 -6.84 -21.09 -15.70
N GLU A 898 -6.40 -21.38 -14.47
CA GLU A 898 -7.20 -21.81 -13.33
C GLU A 898 -8.58 -21.09 -13.29
N SER A 899 -9.67 -21.87 -13.33
CA SER A 899 -11.13 -21.52 -13.42
C SER A 899 -11.86 -21.92 -14.72
N ALA A 900 -11.17 -22.40 -15.75
CA ALA A 900 -11.85 -22.82 -16.99
C ALA A 900 -12.49 -24.23 -16.96
N THR A 901 -12.00 -25.14 -16.09
CA THR A 901 -12.54 -26.51 -15.87
C THR A 901 -13.31 -26.67 -14.56
N ARG A 902 -13.11 -25.76 -13.59
CA ARG A 902 -13.77 -25.75 -12.27
C ARG A 902 -14.70 -24.55 -12.21
N SER A 903 -15.98 -24.79 -12.48
CA SER A 903 -17.06 -23.79 -12.47
C SER A 903 -17.01 -22.85 -11.25
N GLN A 904 -16.96 -21.53 -11.51
CA GLN A 904 -17.48 -20.33 -10.80
C GLN A 904 -17.96 -20.40 -9.33
N THR A 905 -17.45 -21.32 -8.54
CA THR A 905 -17.71 -21.47 -7.12
C THR A 905 -16.34 -21.60 -6.47
N LYS A 906 -16.09 -20.74 -5.48
CA LYS A 906 -15.12 -20.84 -4.37
C LYS A 906 -14.10 -21.96 -4.55
N GLN A 907 -12.79 -21.67 -4.47
CA GLN A 907 -11.77 -22.72 -4.19
C GLN A 907 -12.42 -23.72 -3.24
N VAL A 908 -12.73 -24.91 -3.74
CA VAL A 908 -13.53 -25.86 -2.97
C VAL A 908 -12.59 -26.25 -1.85
N MET A 909 -12.83 -25.72 -0.66
CA MET A 909 -12.14 -26.18 0.53
C MET A 909 -12.35 -27.69 0.55
N HIS A 910 -11.27 -28.45 0.71
CA HIS A 910 -11.31 -29.89 0.87
C HIS A 910 -10.95 -30.21 2.32
N PRO A 911 -11.85 -29.99 3.31
CA PRO A 911 -11.53 -30.14 4.72
C PRO A 911 -10.89 -31.49 5.04
N GLU A 912 -11.35 -32.57 4.40
CA GLU A 912 -10.79 -33.90 4.60
C GLU A 912 -9.32 -34.01 4.15
N ASP A 913 -8.97 -33.46 2.98
CA ASP A 913 -7.60 -33.41 2.49
C ASP A 913 -6.75 -32.48 3.38
N THR A 914 -7.28 -31.31 3.79
CA THR A 914 -6.61 -30.39 4.71
C THR A 914 -6.31 -31.06 6.05
N ASP A 915 -7.31 -31.63 6.71
CA ASP A 915 -7.17 -32.30 8.01
C ASP A 915 -6.18 -33.46 7.92
N TYR A 916 -6.22 -34.23 6.84
CA TYR A 916 -5.30 -35.34 6.63
C TYR A 916 -3.86 -34.86 6.43
N LEU A 917 -3.63 -33.79 5.66
CA LEU A 917 -2.31 -33.16 5.50
C LEU A 917 -1.78 -32.68 6.85
N LEU A 918 -2.60 -31.94 7.61
CA LEU A 918 -2.22 -31.38 8.91
C LEU A 918 -1.84 -32.47 9.91
N GLN A 919 -2.56 -33.60 9.93
CA GLN A 919 -2.26 -34.73 10.81
C GLN A 919 -0.99 -35.48 10.37
N ARG A 920 -0.90 -35.81 9.07
CA ARG A 920 0.20 -36.60 8.51
C ARG A 920 1.53 -35.87 8.61
N HIS A 921 1.53 -34.57 8.34
CA HIS A 921 2.72 -33.72 8.28
C HIS A 921 2.81 -32.73 9.45
N ALA A 922 2.24 -33.09 10.62
CA ALA A 922 2.23 -32.24 11.81
C ALA A 922 3.62 -31.77 12.25
N ALA A 923 4.66 -32.57 11.99
CA ALA A 923 6.04 -32.26 12.40
C ALA A 923 6.60 -31.00 11.69
N ILE A 924 6.38 -30.84 10.38
CA ILE A 924 6.89 -29.66 9.65
C ILE A 924 6.11 -28.40 10.04
N LEU A 925 4.80 -28.52 10.29
CA LEU A 925 3.97 -27.41 10.78
C LEU A 925 4.39 -26.98 12.19
N LYS A 926 4.74 -27.95 13.05
CA LYS A 926 5.26 -27.70 14.39
C LYS A 926 6.68 -27.13 14.38
N ASN A 927 7.54 -27.53 13.45
CA ASN A 927 8.93 -27.05 13.42
C ASN A 927 9.10 -25.76 12.61
N GLY A 928 8.09 -25.40 11.82
CA GLY A 928 8.15 -24.33 10.82
C GLY A 928 8.75 -24.81 9.51
N ASP A 929 8.29 -24.23 8.39
CA ASP A 929 8.83 -24.53 7.07
C ASP A 929 10.32 -24.15 6.99
N PRO A 930 11.24 -25.08 6.68
CA PRO A 930 12.67 -24.79 6.64
C PRO A 930 13.05 -23.76 5.58
N PHE A 931 12.31 -23.65 4.48
CA PHE A 931 12.60 -22.74 3.36
C PHE A 931 11.82 -21.43 3.41
N TYR A 932 11.06 -21.18 4.49
CA TYR A 932 10.39 -19.91 4.73
C TYR A 932 10.76 -19.33 6.09
N ASN A 933 11.38 -18.15 6.12
CA ASN A 933 11.96 -17.58 7.34
C ASN A 933 10.88 -17.24 8.39
N PRO A 934 11.07 -17.57 9.68
CA PRO A 934 10.03 -17.37 10.70
C PRO A 934 9.83 -15.91 11.10
N ASN A 935 10.72 -14.99 10.69
CA ASN A 935 10.53 -13.54 10.80
C ASN A 935 9.58 -12.98 9.74
N LEU A 936 9.18 -13.77 8.75
CA LEU A 936 8.22 -13.39 7.71
C LEU A 936 6.79 -13.80 8.11
N SER A 937 5.80 -13.08 7.60
CA SER A 937 4.39 -13.27 7.90
C SER A 937 3.87 -14.58 7.30
N TYR A 938 2.98 -15.26 8.02
CA TYR A 938 2.30 -16.49 7.57
C TYR A 938 0.82 -16.26 7.23
N VAL A 939 0.31 -15.03 7.38
CA VAL A 939 -1.13 -14.73 7.38
C VAL A 939 -1.49 -13.54 6.49
N THR A 940 -0.68 -12.47 6.50
CA THR A 940 -1.02 -11.22 5.79
C THR A 940 -0.58 -11.25 4.33
N GLN A 941 0.72 -11.36 4.12
CA GLN A 941 1.37 -11.46 2.82
C GLN A 941 2.67 -12.21 2.99
N ASP A 942 2.98 -13.13 2.08
CA ASP A 942 4.22 -13.86 2.14
C ASP A 942 5.41 -12.93 1.83
N HIS A 943 6.59 -13.26 2.37
CA HIS A 943 7.82 -12.49 2.21
C HIS A 943 7.77 -11.03 2.69
N VAL A 944 6.85 -10.73 3.62
CA VAL A 944 6.82 -9.48 4.39
C VAL A 944 7.20 -9.78 5.84
N LEU A 945 7.95 -8.89 6.49
CA LEU A 945 8.25 -9.04 7.92
C LEU A 945 6.96 -9.09 8.74
N ARG A 946 6.84 -10.07 9.62
CA ARG A 946 5.65 -10.25 10.45
C ARG A 946 5.48 -9.11 11.48
N GLU A 947 4.24 -8.81 11.80
CA GLU A 947 3.85 -7.72 12.71
C GLU A 947 3.48 -8.19 14.13
N ASP A 948 3.39 -9.50 14.38
CA ASP A 948 3.01 -10.02 15.69
C ASP A 948 4.20 -10.60 16.50
N ASP A 949 3.99 -10.79 17.80
CA ASP A 949 4.95 -11.44 18.71
C ASP A 949 4.83 -12.97 18.71
N GLY A 950 3.93 -13.54 17.90
CA GLY A 950 3.46 -14.93 18.02
C GLY A 950 4.41 -16.04 17.57
N CYS A 951 5.67 -15.79 17.18
CA CYS A 951 6.52 -16.87 16.68
C CYS A 951 7.07 -17.68 17.83
N LYS A 952 6.62 -18.91 17.91
CA LYS A 952 7.17 -19.94 18.80
C LYS A 952 8.40 -20.65 18.19
N TYR A 953 8.80 -20.31 16.96
CA TYR A 953 9.75 -21.10 16.15
C TYR A 953 11.00 -20.32 15.74
N PHE A 954 11.86 -19.99 16.72
CA PHE A 954 13.23 -19.52 16.51
C PHE A 954 14.26 -20.65 16.64
N SER A 955 13.87 -21.87 16.29
CA SER A 955 14.78 -23.01 16.27
C SER A 955 15.85 -22.81 15.21
N VAL A 956 17.07 -23.26 15.52
CA VAL A 956 18.14 -23.36 14.54
C VAL A 956 17.71 -24.35 13.47
N ARG A 957 17.84 -23.96 12.19
CA ARG A 957 17.50 -24.83 11.06
C ARG A 957 18.77 -25.48 10.56
N VAL A 958 18.77 -26.80 10.47
CA VAL A 958 19.95 -27.58 10.12
C VAL A 958 19.75 -28.22 8.75
N THR A 959 20.77 -28.10 7.90
CA THR A 959 20.88 -28.83 6.65
C THR A 959 22.08 -29.76 6.75
N GLU A 960 21.82 -31.06 6.69
CA GLU A 960 22.85 -32.09 6.69
C GLU A 960 23.06 -32.60 5.27
N LYS A 961 24.31 -32.65 4.82
CA LYS A 961 24.65 -33.32 3.56
C LYS A 961 24.66 -34.83 3.78
N PRO A 962 24.04 -35.62 2.89
CA PRO A 962 24.15 -37.07 2.96
C PRO A 962 25.62 -37.48 2.93
N VAL A 963 25.97 -38.48 3.75
CA VAL A 963 27.31 -39.08 3.77
C VAL A 963 27.51 -39.84 2.45
N SER A 964 27.81 -39.14 1.37
CA SER A 964 28.44 -39.78 0.22
C SER A 964 29.88 -40.06 0.62
N GLU A 965 30.34 -41.30 0.41
CA GLU A 965 31.74 -41.67 0.55
C GLU A 965 32.57 -40.66 -0.26
N ILE A 966 33.21 -39.73 0.44
CA ILE A 966 34.26 -38.89 -0.10
C ILE A 966 35.26 -39.88 -0.68
N THR A 967 35.37 -39.89 -2.00
CA THR A 967 36.17 -40.81 -2.80
C THR A 967 37.61 -40.79 -2.33
N SER A 968 37.95 -41.69 -1.41
CA SER A 968 39.30 -42.20 -1.23
C SER A 968 39.45 -43.40 -2.17
N PRO A 969 40.56 -43.55 -2.89
CA PRO A 969 40.77 -44.69 -3.77
C PRO A 969 40.99 -45.93 -2.92
N VAL A 970 39.92 -46.65 -2.57
CA VAL A 970 40.02 -47.96 -1.93
C VAL A 970 40.35 -48.97 -3.02
N THR A 971 41.61 -49.39 -3.02
CA THR A 971 42.05 -50.64 -3.62
C THR A 971 41.18 -51.77 -3.07
N ALA A 972 40.40 -52.38 -3.95
CA ALA A 972 39.56 -53.51 -3.60
C ALA A 972 40.42 -54.68 -3.10
N SER A 973 40.08 -55.18 -1.91
CA SER A 973 40.39 -56.55 -1.50
C SER A 973 39.25 -57.04 -0.62
N PRO A 974 38.47 -58.05 -1.04
CA PRO A 974 37.32 -58.50 -0.29
C PRO A 974 37.76 -59.43 0.84
N LYS A 975 37.30 -59.19 2.08
CA LYS A 975 37.26 -60.22 3.12
C LYS A 975 35.90 -60.26 3.82
N PRO A 976 35.46 -61.46 4.25
CA PRO A 976 34.05 -61.81 4.26
C PRO A 976 33.35 -61.57 5.62
N ALA A 977 32.02 -61.54 5.53
CA ALA A 977 31.06 -61.32 6.60
C ALA A 977 31.34 -62.12 7.90
N ARG A 978 31.25 -61.43 9.05
CA ARG A 978 31.26 -62.07 10.37
C ARG A 978 29.94 -61.85 11.11
N LYS A 979 29.32 -62.98 11.44
CA LYS A 979 28.03 -63.20 12.10
C LYS A 979 27.86 -62.45 13.42
N GLN A 980 26.62 -61.99 13.64
CA GLN A 980 26.06 -61.56 14.93
C GLN A 980 26.38 -62.55 16.06
N LYS A 981 26.73 -62.03 17.25
CA LYS A 981 26.63 -62.75 18.52
C LYS A 981 25.87 -61.91 19.55
N ARG A 982 24.86 -62.57 20.12
CA ARG A 982 23.95 -62.12 21.18
C ARG A 982 24.71 -61.83 22.50
N GLN A 983 24.23 -60.84 23.23
CA GLN A 983 24.58 -60.56 24.64
C GLN A 983 24.20 -61.70 25.59
N PRO A 984 24.84 -61.74 26.77
CA PRO A 984 24.14 -62.13 28.00
C PRO A 984 24.31 -61.09 29.14
N PRO A 985 23.49 -61.20 30.22
CA PRO A 985 23.05 -60.07 31.04
C PRO A 985 23.85 -59.86 32.34
N ILE A 986 23.65 -58.67 32.92
CA ILE A 986 24.15 -58.22 34.22
C ILE A 986 23.51 -59.01 35.36
N ALA A 987 24.34 -59.45 36.32
CA ALA A 987 23.93 -59.71 37.70
C ALA A 987 25.05 -59.26 38.66
N ILE A 988 24.66 -58.41 39.62
CA ILE A 988 25.44 -57.89 40.76
C ILE A 988 25.42 -58.95 41.88
N PRO A 989 26.50 -59.14 42.68
CA PRO A 989 26.42 -58.67 44.07
C PRO A 989 27.76 -58.30 44.76
N ALA A 990 27.80 -57.12 45.40
CA ALA A 990 28.05 -56.84 46.83
C ALA A 990 28.40 -55.36 47.00
#